data_AF-A0A8U0S473-F1
#
_entry.id   AF-A0A8U0S473-F1
#
_cell.length_a   1.000
_cell.length_b   1.000
_cell.length_c   1.000
_cell.angle_alpha   90.00
_cell.angle_beta   90.00
_cell.angle_gamma   90.00
#
_symmetry.space_group_name_H-M   'P 1'
#
loop_
_entity.id
_entity.type
_entity.pdbx_description
1 polymer ?
#
loop_
_entity_poly.entity_id
_entity_poly.type
_entity_poly.pdbx_seq_one_letter_code
_entity_poly.pdbx_strand_id
1 'polypeptide(L)'
;MNSQEETEEHSFADIFSEDEAEYNFLLSKPVCFVIFGKPGVGKTTLAHQIAQTWKCIRVEALPVLEEQIARETESGVMLQSILLSGQSIPEELIIKLMLEKLNSLQVSHFGYVITELPTLSEDTMTTLQQIELIKNLNLKPDIIINIKCPDYDLCQRISGQRQHGGTGYIYRRDQWDPEVIENRRKRRKEAQKEGKVEEEGEEEEEQEEEEAFIAEMQMVAEILQHIVQRPEDYLENIENIVKLYKEIILHPLEEVMAEHNSQYLIELDGNKPPEELFMTVMDRLKYLNLKRAAVLTKLQSTEEEITDIMENDELFRTLASYKLIAPRYRWQRSRWGRTCPVTLKEGNIFPGLPDFSVSFLGKIYCLSSEEALKTFLLNPRPYLLPPMPAPPFKVFIFGPQSSGKTTLCHLLAENYKGKVIDYATFVQPRFDKALETLVKDTIAEATETAIKAVRERLFIKLQAKKQAQSTLRILEREFEKKEYDKFPSDGFKSLEESQSSFDEAFTHEPPKDGSLEDKEDKKSSENVFDDQSSKTGYFALDTLEDSIEDVTAEHPEVLSMIEETVKMTKDMNFEQPYEKHAEILEEIIKEVAEENMKRFSGAPKFGGWILDNCPVIKELWIALVEKGIIPDLVICLSDTENNGKYLLNRLYLENKTEVDSKILERLLDDLQKKKKEEEAARSRRR
;
A
#
# COMPACT_ATOMS: atom_id res chain seq x y z
N MET A 1 1.35 -16.49 60.28
CA MET A 1 1.95 -16.64 58.94
C MET A 1 1.42 -15.48 58.12
N ASN A 2 2.29 -14.83 57.36
CA ASN A 2 1.98 -13.50 56.83
C ASN A 2 1.08 -13.65 55.60
N SER A 3 -0.13 -13.10 55.67
CA SER A 3 -0.72 -12.49 54.48
C SER A 3 0.23 -11.41 54.01
N GLN A 4 0.66 -11.47 52.75
CA GLN A 4 1.34 -10.33 52.16
C GLN A 4 0.31 -9.21 52.04
N GLU A 5 0.58 -8.07 52.66
CA GLU A 5 -0.17 -6.85 52.39
C GLU A 5 0.15 -6.48 50.93
N GLU A 6 -0.83 -6.59 50.05
CA GLU A 6 -0.72 -6.04 48.71
C GLU A 6 -0.64 -4.53 48.86
N THR A 7 0.57 -3.99 48.78
CA THR A 7 0.81 -2.56 48.77
C THR A 7 0.23 -2.01 47.47
N GLU A 8 -1.01 -1.51 47.54
CA GLU A 8 -1.62 -0.73 46.47
C GLU A 8 -0.71 0.47 46.16
N GLU A 9 0.12 0.34 45.11
CA GLU A 9 0.91 1.44 44.55
C GLU A 9 0.00 2.41 43.77
N HIS A 10 -1.07 2.87 44.42
CA HIS A 10 -1.78 4.09 44.07
C HIS A 10 -0.91 5.29 44.46
N SER A 11 0.24 5.39 43.77
CA SER A 11 1.05 6.60 43.69
C SER A 11 0.14 7.77 43.34
N PHE A 12 0.37 8.91 44.00
CA PHE A 12 -0.53 10.07 44.11
C PHE A 12 -1.16 10.49 42.77
N ALA A 13 -2.28 9.84 42.40
CA ALA A 13 -2.90 9.99 41.09
C ALA A 13 -3.54 11.37 41.01
N ASP A 14 -3.02 12.23 40.13
CA ASP A 14 -3.59 13.55 39.94
C ASP A 14 -4.92 13.40 39.20
N ILE A 15 -6.00 13.63 39.93
CA ILE A 15 -7.40 13.57 39.48
C ILE A 15 -7.65 14.53 38.29
N PHE A 16 -6.75 15.49 38.07
CA PHE A 16 -6.79 16.47 36.97
C PHE A 16 -5.76 16.22 35.86
N SER A 17 -5.04 15.09 35.87
CA SER A 17 -4.06 14.77 34.82
C SER A 17 -4.76 14.43 33.49
N GLU A 18 -4.69 15.39 32.54
CA GLU A 18 -5.33 15.27 31.22
C GLU A 18 -4.89 14.00 30.48
N ASP A 19 -3.62 13.61 30.59
CA ASP A 19 -3.09 12.41 29.92
C ASP A 19 -3.61 11.09 30.52
N GLU A 20 -3.89 11.00 31.84
CA GLU A 20 -4.57 9.81 32.41
C GLU A 20 -6.05 9.79 32.06
N ALA A 21 -6.71 10.96 32.00
CA ALA A 21 -8.10 11.06 31.56
C ALA A 21 -8.26 10.63 30.09
N GLU A 22 -7.34 11.03 29.21
CA GLU A 22 -7.25 10.56 27.82
C GLU A 22 -6.97 9.07 27.73
N TYR A 23 -6.03 8.55 28.52
CA TYR A 23 -5.71 7.12 28.55
C TYR A 23 -6.93 6.27 28.97
N ASN A 24 -7.60 6.67 30.06
CA ASN A 24 -8.84 6.06 30.55
C ASN A 24 -10.04 6.28 29.60
N PHE A 25 -9.98 7.24 28.68
CA PHE A 25 -10.94 7.35 27.58
C PHE A 25 -10.60 6.38 26.44
N LEU A 26 -9.34 6.33 26.00
CA LEU A 26 -8.86 5.48 24.91
C LEU A 26 -8.99 3.97 25.21
N LEU A 27 -8.86 3.58 26.48
CA LEU A 27 -9.17 2.22 26.95
C LEU A 27 -10.68 1.96 27.07
N SER A 28 -11.51 2.99 27.28
CA SER A 28 -12.94 2.78 27.52
C SER A 28 -13.69 2.38 26.25
N LYS A 29 -14.48 1.30 26.35
CA LYS A 29 -15.32 0.77 25.28
C LYS A 29 -16.32 1.82 24.77
N PRO A 30 -16.53 1.96 23.45
CA PRO A 30 -17.61 2.81 22.93
C PRO A 30 -18.98 2.16 23.16
N VAL A 31 -20.04 2.98 23.20
CA VAL A 31 -21.41 2.51 23.45
C VAL A 31 -21.95 1.75 22.24
N CYS A 32 -22.47 0.54 22.49
CA CYS A 32 -23.08 -0.32 21.48
C CYS A 32 -24.58 -0.54 21.75
N PHE A 33 -25.40 -0.33 20.72
CA PHE A 33 -26.86 -0.41 20.79
C PHE A 33 -27.41 -1.57 19.95
N VAL A 34 -28.47 -2.23 20.45
CA VAL A 34 -29.29 -3.15 19.66
C VAL A 34 -30.76 -2.76 19.80
N ILE A 35 -31.49 -2.71 18.68
CA ILE A 35 -32.90 -2.30 18.65
C ILE A 35 -33.78 -3.47 18.22
N PHE A 36 -34.55 -4.00 19.16
CA PHE A 36 -35.55 -5.03 18.96
C PHE A 36 -36.96 -4.44 18.76
N GLY A 37 -37.86 -5.29 18.28
CA GLY A 37 -39.23 -4.93 17.89
C GLY A 37 -39.63 -5.58 16.56
N LYS A 38 -40.94 -5.65 16.35
CA LYS A 38 -41.57 -6.28 15.17
C LYS A 38 -41.16 -5.58 13.86
N PRO A 39 -41.23 -6.26 12.70
CA PRO A 39 -41.07 -5.63 11.39
C PRO A 39 -42.00 -4.43 11.20
N GLY A 40 -41.56 -3.41 10.45
CA GLY A 40 -42.35 -2.21 10.12
C GLY A 40 -42.63 -1.22 11.27
N VAL A 41 -42.21 -1.49 12.52
CA VAL A 41 -42.49 -0.59 13.67
C VAL A 41 -41.69 0.73 13.66
N GLY A 42 -40.59 0.80 12.89
CA GLY A 42 -39.75 2.00 12.75
C GLY A 42 -38.30 1.88 13.26
N LYS A 43 -37.82 0.66 13.54
CA LYS A 43 -36.46 0.39 14.09
C LYS A 43 -35.33 1.12 13.34
N THR A 44 -35.31 1.05 12.00
CA THR A 44 -34.27 1.63 11.15
C THR A 44 -34.26 3.16 11.21
N THR A 45 -35.43 3.81 11.27
CA THR A 45 -35.55 5.26 11.45
C THR A 45 -34.94 5.71 12.78
N LEU A 46 -35.27 5.02 13.87
CA LEU A 46 -34.72 5.32 15.20
C LEU A 46 -33.21 5.06 15.25
N ALA A 47 -32.74 3.95 14.67
CA ALA A 47 -31.31 3.64 14.57
C ALA A 47 -30.52 4.69 13.78
N HIS A 48 -31.09 5.21 12.69
CA HIS A 48 -30.49 6.26 11.88
C HIS A 48 -30.32 7.56 12.69
N GLN A 49 -31.36 7.98 13.43
CA GLN A 49 -31.31 9.17 14.29
C GLN A 49 -30.31 9.01 15.45
N ILE A 50 -30.24 7.81 16.07
CA ILE A 50 -29.25 7.50 17.11
C ILE A 50 -27.82 7.54 16.54
N ALA A 51 -27.57 6.87 15.41
CA ALA A 51 -26.27 6.87 14.73
C ALA A 51 -25.80 8.29 14.37
N GLN A 52 -26.69 9.13 13.83
CA GLN A 52 -26.37 10.53 13.52
C GLN A 52 -25.98 11.37 14.74
N THR A 53 -26.55 11.10 15.93
CA THR A 53 -26.40 11.96 17.12
C THR A 53 -25.36 11.44 18.13
N TRP A 54 -25.16 10.13 18.22
CA TRP A 54 -24.09 9.50 19.01
C TRP A 54 -22.81 9.26 18.21
N LYS A 55 -22.86 9.45 16.89
CA LYS A 55 -21.76 9.21 15.93
C LYS A 55 -21.25 7.76 15.93
N CYS A 56 -22.11 6.83 16.33
CA CYS A 56 -21.90 5.38 16.24
C CYS A 56 -22.34 4.86 14.86
N ILE A 57 -21.87 3.66 14.50
CA ILE A 57 -22.01 3.12 13.14
C ILE A 57 -23.25 2.23 13.04
N ARG A 58 -24.15 2.57 12.12
CA ARG A 58 -25.31 1.74 11.79
C ARG A 58 -24.84 0.50 11.02
N VAL A 59 -25.06 -0.69 11.56
CA VAL A 59 -24.72 -1.96 10.91
C VAL A 59 -26.02 -2.67 10.53
N GLU A 60 -26.31 -2.59 9.23
CA GLU A 60 -27.43 -3.18 8.52
C GLU A 60 -26.86 -3.87 7.26
N ALA A 61 -27.54 -4.90 6.75
CA ALA A 61 -27.09 -5.69 5.61
C ALA A 61 -26.93 -4.83 4.35
N LEU A 62 -27.95 -4.07 3.96
CA LEU A 62 -27.93 -3.32 2.69
C LEU A 62 -26.77 -2.32 2.60
N PRO A 63 -26.53 -1.42 3.58
CA PRO A 63 -25.38 -0.51 3.53
C PRO A 63 -24.02 -1.21 3.53
N VAL A 64 -23.90 -2.38 4.17
CA VAL A 64 -22.65 -3.16 4.17
C VAL A 64 -22.41 -3.82 2.81
N LEU A 65 -23.45 -4.36 2.18
CA LEU A 65 -23.36 -4.93 0.83
C LEU A 65 -23.02 -3.84 -0.21
N GLU A 66 -23.68 -2.69 -0.14
CA GLU A 66 -23.37 -1.50 -0.96
C GLU A 66 -21.93 -1.02 -0.75
N GLU A 67 -21.44 -0.94 0.49
CA GLU A 67 -20.06 -0.54 0.83
C GLU A 67 -19.01 -1.51 0.29
N GLN A 68 -19.31 -2.80 0.19
CA GLN A 68 -18.42 -3.82 -0.37
C GLN A 68 -18.40 -3.78 -1.91
N ILE A 69 -19.56 -3.67 -2.55
CA ILE A 69 -19.68 -3.56 -4.01
C ILE A 69 -19.02 -2.27 -4.51
N ALA A 70 -19.28 -1.13 -3.86
CA ALA A 70 -18.71 0.17 -4.24
C ALA A 70 -17.20 0.31 -3.94
N ARG A 71 -16.58 -0.69 -3.29
CA ARG A 71 -15.12 -0.81 -3.09
C ARG A 71 -14.46 -1.88 -3.95
N GLU A 72 -15.23 -2.58 -4.79
CA GLU A 72 -14.74 -3.64 -5.67
C GLU A 72 -13.94 -4.73 -4.92
N THR A 73 -14.30 -5.02 -3.67
CA THR A 73 -13.62 -6.06 -2.88
C THR A 73 -13.92 -7.45 -3.44
N GLU A 74 -13.11 -8.47 -3.11
CA GLU A 74 -13.35 -9.86 -3.54
C GLU A 74 -14.78 -10.32 -3.22
N SER A 75 -15.31 -9.93 -2.05
CA SER A 75 -16.71 -10.17 -1.69
C SER A 75 -17.68 -9.27 -2.47
N GLY A 76 -17.36 -8.00 -2.71
CA GLY A 76 -18.16 -7.09 -3.54
C GLY A 76 -18.34 -7.61 -4.98
N VAL A 77 -17.27 -8.09 -5.62
CA VAL A 77 -17.31 -8.68 -6.96
C VAL A 77 -18.11 -9.99 -6.96
N MET A 78 -17.92 -10.85 -5.95
CA MET A 78 -18.73 -12.06 -5.79
C MET A 78 -20.23 -11.72 -5.67
N LEU A 79 -20.60 -10.79 -4.78
CA LEU A 79 -21.98 -10.31 -4.59
C LEU A 79 -22.56 -9.76 -5.90
N GLN A 80 -21.81 -8.92 -6.61
CA GLN A 80 -22.23 -8.34 -7.87
C GLN A 80 -22.48 -9.43 -8.93
N SER A 81 -21.63 -10.47 -9.01
CA SER A 81 -21.84 -11.60 -9.92
C SER A 81 -23.09 -12.44 -9.59
N ILE A 82 -23.37 -12.67 -8.29
CA ILE A 82 -24.58 -13.36 -7.82
C ILE A 82 -25.82 -12.57 -8.22
N LEU A 83 -25.85 -11.26 -7.94
CA LEU A 83 -26.96 -10.37 -8.30
C LEU A 83 -27.17 -10.26 -9.82
N LEU A 84 -26.09 -10.14 -10.60
CA LEU A 84 -26.15 -10.13 -12.08
C LEU A 84 -26.63 -11.46 -12.67
N SER A 85 -26.43 -12.58 -11.98
CA SER A 85 -26.99 -13.89 -12.36
C SER A 85 -28.49 -14.07 -11.99
N GLY A 86 -29.09 -13.07 -11.33
CA GLY A 86 -30.48 -13.13 -10.85
C GLY A 86 -30.69 -14.00 -9.60
N GLN A 87 -29.62 -14.30 -8.86
CA GLN A 87 -29.67 -15.12 -7.65
C GLN A 87 -29.75 -14.25 -6.39
N SER A 88 -30.41 -14.78 -5.34
CA SER A 88 -30.42 -14.19 -4.01
C SER A 88 -29.08 -14.38 -3.30
N ILE A 89 -28.63 -13.39 -2.55
CA ILE A 89 -27.42 -13.48 -1.72
C ILE A 89 -27.68 -14.46 -0.55
N PRO A 90 -26.81 -15.46 -0.30
CA PRO A 90 -26.95 -16.36 0.84
C PRO A 90 -26.85 -15.64 2.19
N GLU A 91 -27.72 -15.99 3.13
CA GLU A 91 -27.76 -15.39 4.48
C GLU A 91 -26.46 -15.62 5.26
N GLU A 92 -25.78 -16.76 5.08
CA GLU A 92 -24.42 -17.00 5.62
C GLU A 92 -23.45 -15.87 5.27
N LEU A 93 -23.47 -15.40 4.02
CA LEU A 93 -22.59 -14.37 3.51
C LEU A 93 -22.96 -12.99 4.08
N ILE A 94 -24.26 -12.72 4.26
CA ILE A 94 -24.75 -11.49 4.89
C ILE A 94 -24.31 -11.44 6.36
N ILE A 95 -24.57 -12.50 7.14
CA ILE A 95 -24.17 -12.58 8.55
C ILE A 95 -22.65 -12.45 8.69
N LYS A 96 -21.88 -13.14 7.84
CA LYS A 96 -20.40 -13.02 7.80
C LYS A 96 -19.96 -11.57 7.57
N LEU A 97 -20.48 -10.90 6.55
CA LEU A 97 -20.09 -9.52 6.22
C LEU A 97 -20.51 -8.51 7.31
N MET A 98 -21.66 -8.73 7.97
CA MET A 98 -22.06 -7.94 9.14
C MET A 98 -21.12 -8.17 10.34
N LEU A 99 -20.70 -9.41 10.60
CA LEU A 99 -19.70 -9.71 11.64
C LEU A 99 -18.32 -9.10 11.33
N GLU A 100 -17.89 -9.11 10.07
CA GLU A 100 -16.67 -8.42 9.63
C GLU A 100 -16.78 -6.90 9.82
N LYS A 101 -17.95 -6.30 9.52
CA LYS A 101 -18.22 -4.88 9.79
C LYS A 101 -18.21 -4.56 11.29
N LEU A 102 -18.79 -5.41 12.14
CA LEU A 102 -18.80 -5.24 13.60
C LEU A 102 -17.40 -5.35 14.22
N ASN A 103 -16.52 -6.17 13.63
CA ASN A 103 -15.12 -6.28 14.04
C ASN A 103 -14.20 -5.23 13.38
N SER A 104 -14.74 -4.32 12.56
CA SER A 104 -13.94 -3.29 11.88
C SER A 104 -13.35 -2.27 12.85
N LEU A 105 -12.20 -1.70 12.47
CA LEU A 105 -11.52 -0.65 13.25
C LEU A 105 -12.42 0.56 13.52
N GLN A 106 -13.32 0.90 12.59
CA GLN A 106 -14.30 1.97 12.75
C GLN A 106 -15.21 1.71 13.97
N VAL A 107 -15.79 0.50 14.05
CA VAL A 107 -16.71 0.11 15.13
C VAL A 107 -15.97 0.01 16.47
N SER A 108 -14.70 -0.41 16.46
CA SER A 108 -13.82 -0.35 17.64
C SER A 108 -13.62 1.06 18.22
N HIS A 109 -13.73 2.12 17.41
CA HIS A 109 -13.69 3.49 17.90
C HIS A 109 -15.06 4.07 18.26
N PHE A 110 -16.01 3.95 17.33
CA PHE A 110 -17.29 4.68 17.35
C PHE A 110 -18.45 3.92 17.99
N GLY A 111 -18.34 2.59 18.18
CA GLY A 111 -19.47 1.74 18.57
C GLY A 111 -20.46 1.53 17.43
N TYR A 112 -21.55 0.80 17.68
CA TYR A 112 -22.52 0.43 16.66
C TYR A 112 -24.00 0.59 17.07
N VAL A 113 -24.88 0.52 16.08
CA VAL A 113 -26.32 0.25 16.22
C VAL A 113 -26.71 -0.89 15.27
N ILE A 114 -27.36 -1.95 15.78
CA ILE A 114 -27.91 -3.07 14.98
C ILE A 114 -29.45 -3.09 15.11
N THR A 115 -30.16 -3.39 14.01
CA THR A 115 -31.64 -3.50 13.95
C THR A 115 -32.19 -4.81 13.37
N GLU A 116 -31.33 -5.61 12.74
CA GLU A 116 -31.70 -6.71 11.82
C GLU A 116 -31.37 -8.11 12.34
N LEU A 117 -30.55 -8.24 13.39
CA LEU A 117 -30.31 -9.50 14.07
C LEU A 117 -31.17 -9.56 15.36
N PRO A 118 -31.87 -10.69 15.63
CA PRO A 118 -32.01 -11.86 14.77
C PRO A 118 -32.92 -11.61 13.55
N THR A 119 -32.64 -12.31 12.45
CA THR A 119 -33.47 -12.37 11.24
C THR A 119 -34.72 -13.24 11.46
N LEU A 120 -35.67 -13.20 10.53
CA LEU A 120 -36.90 -14.02 10.56
C LEU A 120 -36.72 -15.38 9.83
N SER A 121 -35.64 -15.52 9.08
CA SER A 121 -35.22 -16.73 8.39
C SER A 121 -34.48 -17.66 9.35
N GLU A 122 -34.88 -18.95 9.36
CA GLU A 122 -34.15 -20.02 10.05
C GLU A 122 -33.57 -21.06 9.08
N ASP A 123 -33.59 -20.77 7.77
CA ASP A 123 -33.06 -21.65 6.70
C ASP A 123 -31.56 -21.94 6.89
N THR A 124 -30.84 -21.00 7.50
CA THR A 124 -29.38 -21.04 7.68
C THR A 124 -28.98 -21.25 9.14
N MET A 125 -29.53 -20.44 10.04
CA MET A 125 -29.03 -20.27 11.41
C MET A 125 -30.19 -19.92 12.34
N THR A 126 -30.42 -20.74 13.37
CA THR A 126 -31.60 -20.56 14.23
C THR A 126 -31.49 -19.29 15.07
N THR A 127 -32.64 -18.75 15.47
CA THR A 127 -32.75 -17.53 16.27
C THR A 127 -31.88 -17.55 17.53
N LEU A 128 -31.78 -18.72 18.18
CA LEU A 128 -30.93 -18.93 19.36
C LEU A 128 -29.44 -18.77 19.02
N GLN A 129 -28.98 -19.34 17.91
CA GLN A 129 -27.58 -19.22 17.45
C GLN A 129 -27.25 -17.77 17.07
N GLN A 130 -28.18 -17.05 16.44
CA GLN A 130 -28.01 -15.62 16.13
C GLN A 130 -27.93 -14.77 17.41
N ILE A 131 -28.71 -15.11 18.44
CA ILE A 131 -28.63 -14.48 19.77
C ILE A 131 -27.30 -14.80 20.46
N GLU A 132 -26.80 -16.03 20.36
CA GLU A 132 -25.48 -16.40 20.87
C GLU A 132 -24.36 -15.60 20.18
N LEU A 133 -24.45 -15.34 18.86
CA LEU A 133 -23.52 -14.43 18.18
C LEU A 133 -23.55 -13.03 18.83
N ILE A 134 -24.72 -12.44 19.04
CA ILE A 134 -24.87 -11.11 19.68
C ILE A 134 -24.27 -11.11 21.10
N LYS A 135 -24.54 -12.15 21.90
CA LYS A 135 -23.98 -12.31 23.27
C LYS A 135 -22.44 -12.47 23.28
N ASN A 136 -21.86 -12.99 22.19
CA ASN A 136 -20.43 -13.30 22.05
C ASN A 136 -19.63 -12.30 21.21
N LEU A 137 -20.23 -11.19 20.76
CA LEU A 137 -19.49 -10.11 20.08
C LEU A 137 -18.34 -9.57 20.96
N ASN A 138 -17.19 -9.32 20.35
CA ASN A 138 -16.03 -8.65 20.98
C ASN A 138 -16.42 -7.32 21.64
N LEU A 139 -17.36 -6.61 21.03
CA LEU A 139 -18.08 -5.49 21.61
C LEU A 139 -19.52 -5.93 21.83
N LYS A 140 -19.83 -6.46 23.02
CA LYS A 140 -21.22 -6.82 23.40
C LYS A 140 -22.14 -5.59 23.31
N PRO A 141 -23.47 -5.73 23.14
CA PRO A 141 -24.38 -4.60 23.35
C PRO A 141 -24.25 -4.07 24.79
N ASP A 142 -24.28 -2.75 24.96
CA ASP A 142 -24.45 -2.10 26.27
C ASP A 142 -25.92 -1.79 26.54
N ILE A 143 -26.69 -1.50 25.48
CA ILE A 143 -28.05 -0.95 25.56
C ILE A 143 -28.96 -1.70 24.60
N ILE A 144 -30.05 -2.22 25.15
CA ILE A 144 -31.13 -2.86 24.40
C ILE A 144 -32.32 -1.91 24.37
N ILE A 145 -32.81 -1.60 23.16
CA ILE A 145 -34.02 -0.80 22.96
C ILE A 145 -35.10 -1.72 22.39
N ASN A 146 -36.25 -1.87 23.07
CA ASN A 146 -37.36 -2.69 22.57
C ASN A 146 -38.57 -1.80 22.24
N ILE A 147 -38.96 -1.77 20.96
CA ILE A 147 -40.14 -1.03 20.48
C ILE A 147 -41.36 -1.95 20.51
N LYS A 148 -42.18 -1.81 21.57
CA LYS A 148 -43.43 -2.55 21.74
C LYS A 148 -44.55 -1.85 20.98
N CYS A 149 -45.30 -2.60 20.17
CA CYS A 149 -46.46 -2.11 19.41
C CYS A 149 -47.53 -3.20 19.38
N PRO A 150 -48.82 -2.89 19.61
CA PRO A 150 -49.93 -3.84 19.39
C PRO A 150 -49.96 -4.31 17.93
N ASP A 151 -50.44 -5.54 17.70
CA ASP A 151 -50.50 -6.14 16.36
C ASP A 151 -51.43 -5.32 15.44
N TYR A 152 -52.62 -4.97 15.94
CA TYR A 152 -53.65 -4.24 15.19
C TYR A 152 -53.12 -2.91 14.65
N ASP A 153 -52.53 -2.09 15.51
CA ASP A 153 -51.97 -0.78 15.15
C ASP A 153 -50.81 -0.91 14.16
N LEU A 154 -50.01 -1.97 14.29
CA LEU A 154 -48.90 -2.27 13.39
C LEU A 154 -49.40 -2.72 12.00
N CYS A 155 -50.37 -3.63 11.93
CA CYS A 155 -50.99 -4.08 10.69
C CYS A 155 -51.69 -2.93 9.96
N GLN A 156 -52.39 -2.05 10.68
CA GLN A 156 -52.98 -0.84 10.09
C GLN A 156 -51.93 0.14 9.58
N ARG A 157 -50.83 0.33 10.33
CA ARG A 157 -49.73 1.24 9.95
C ARG A 157 -48.98 0.77 8.70
N ILE A 158 -48.72 -0.52 8.56
CA ILE A 158 -47.99 -1.07 7.41
C ILE A 158 -48.92 -1.13 6.19
N SER A 159 -50.16 -1.61 6.32
CA SER A 159 -51.13 -1.60 5.22
C SER A 159 -51.55 -0.18 4.76
N GLY A 160 -51.33 0.83 5.61
CA GLY A 160 -51.47 2.25 5.28
C GLY A 160 -50.26 2.87 4.57
N GLN A 161 -49.14 2.16 4.42
CA GLN A 161 -47.97 2.67 3.69
C GLN A 161 -48.15 2.55 2.17
N ARG A 162 -47.54 3.49 1.45
CA ARG A 162 -47.46 3.47 -0.02
C ARG A 162 -46.07 3.89 -0.45
N GLN A 163 -45.53 3.23 -1.46
CA GLN A 163 -44.21 3.53 -2.02
C GLN A 163 -44.34 4.26 -3.36
N HIS A 164 -43.62 5.37 -3.53
CA HIS A 164 -43.57 6.10 -4.79
C HIS A 164 -42.72 5.35 -5.82
N GLY A 165 -43.31 4.97 -6.96
CA GLY A 165 -42.67 4.08 -7.95
C GLY A 165 -41.32 4.57 -8.50
N GLY A 166 -41.15 5.87 -8.69
CA GLY A 166 -39.88 6.45 -9.17
C GLY A 166 -38.76 6.61 -8.12
N THR A 167 -39.05 7.18 -6.95
CA THR A 167 -38.05 7.52 -5.92
C THR A 167 -37.89 6.45 -4.83
N GLY A 168 -38.77 5.46 -4.76
CA GLY A 168 -38.81 4.47 -3.69
C GLY A 168 -39.23 4.99 -2.31
N TYR A 169 -39.59 6.27 -2.18
CA TYR A 169 -39.96 6.89 -0.90
C TYR A 169 -41.29 6.32 -0.36
N ILE A 170 -41.37 6.10 0.96
CA ILE A 170 -42.53 5.50 1.62
C ILE A 170 -43.34 6.57 2.36
N TYR A 171 -44.57 6.81 1.88
CA TYR A 171 -45.55 7.67 2.52
C TYR A 171 -46.41 6.86 3.52
N ARG A 172 -46.71 7.47 4.68
CA ARG A 172 -47.68 6.97 5.67
C ARG A 172 -49.10 7.36 5.27
N ARG A 173 -50.13 6.65 5.75
CA ARG A 173 -51.56 6.95 5.47
C ARG A 173 -51.87 8.43 5.68
N ASP A 174 -51.50 8.95 6.84
CA ASP A 174 -51.52 10.37 7.25
C ASP A 174 -50.89 11.42 6.29
N GLN A 175 -50.24 11.00 5.21
CA GLN A 175 -49.54 11.86 4.24
C GLN A 175 -50.06 11.71 2.80
N TRP A 176 -51.01 10.80 2.55
CA TRP A 176 -51.59 10.57 1.22
C TRP A 176 -53.10 10.33 1.21
N ASP A 177 -53.69 9.94 2.35
CA ASP A 177 -55.11 9.63 2.51
C ASP A 177 -55.88 10.91 2.84
N PRO A 178 -56.70 11.46 1.90
CA PRO A 178 -57.37 12.75 2.10
C PRO A 178 -58.34 12.74 3.28
N GLU A 179 -59.00 11.62 3.56
CA GLU A 179 -59.92 11.50 4.69
C GLU A 179 -59.17 11.62 6.03
N VAL A 180 -57.97 11.05 6.14
CA VAL A 180 -57.15 11.14 7.35
C VAL A 180 -56.60 12.57 7.54
N ILE A 181 -56.20 13.24 6.45
CA ILE A 181 -55.71 14.62 6.48
C ILE A 181 -56.84 15.59 6.88
N GLU A 182 -58.04 15.45 6.29
CA GLU A 182 -59.20 16.28 6.65
C GLU A 182 -59.66 16.04 8.10
N ASN A 183 -59.69 14.79 8.55
CA ASN A 183 -60.02 14.45 9.94
C ASN A 183 -58.96 14.96 10.95
N ARG A 184 -57.68 15.01 10.56
CA ARG A 184 -56.62 15.65 11.34
C ARG A 184 -56.86 17.16 11.45
N ARG A 185 -57.24 17.84 10.36
CA ARG A 185 -57.55 19.28 10.38
C ARG A 185 -58.75 19.59 11.26
N LYS A 186 -59.83 18.80 11.18
CA LYS A 186 -61.01 18.91 12.06
C LYS A 186 -60.64 18.84 13.54
N ARG A 187 -59.85 17.82 13.94
CA ARG A 187 -59.37 17.65 15.32
C ARG A 187 -58.46 18.79 15.81
N ARG A 188 -57.68 19.42 14.93
CA ARG A 188 -56.90 20.62 15.28
C ARG A 188 -57.83 21.81 15.57
N LYS A 189 -58.77 22.09 14.67
CA LYS A 189 -59.77 23.18 14.85
C LYS A 189 -60.68 22.96 16.06
N GLU A 190 -60.94 21.72 16.44
CA GLU A 190 -61.62 21.38 17.70
C GLU A 190 -60.73 21.68 18.92
N ALA A 191 -59.46 21.24 18.94
CA ALA A 191 -58.53 21.48 20.04
C ALA A 191 -58.14 22.97 20.21
N GLN A 192 -58.04 23.74 19.13
CA GLN A 192 -57.84 25.20 19.17
C GLN A 192 -59.01 25.89 19.90
N LYS A 193 -60.26 25.47 19.62
CA LYS A 193 -61.48 26.03 20.23
C LYS A 193 -61.69 25.69 21.70
N GLU A 194 -61.01 24.67 22.22
CA GLU A 194 -60.94 24.40 23.67
C GLU A 194 -59.78 25.16 24.37
N GLY A 195 -58.89 25.81 23.61
CA GLY A 195 -57.59 26.27 24.10
C GLY A 195 -57.42 27.78 24.39
N LYS A 196 -58.22 28.67 23.77
CA LYS A 196 -58.06 30.14 23.91
C LYS A 196 -59.38 30.91 24.01
N VAL A 197 -59.29 32.10 24.59
CA VAL A 197 -60.27 33.19 24.53
C VAL A 197 -59.48 34.47 24.32
N GLU A 198 -59.20 34.85 23.07
CA GLU A 198 -58.59 36.15 22.70
C GLU A 198 -58.82 36.42 21.19
N GLU A 199 -60.01 36.93 20.86
CA GLU A 199 -60.41 37.34 19.51
C GLU A 199 -59.66 38.62 19.09
N GLU A 200 -58.67 38.52 18.19
CA GLU A 200 -58.25 39.60 17.26
C GLU A 200 -57.12 39.15 16.28
N GLY A 201 -56.43 38.04 16.54
CA GLY A 201 -55.40 37.48 15.65
C GLY A 201 -55.78 36.21 14.87
N GLU A 202 -56.94 35.61 15.15
CA GLU A 202 -57.30 34.27 14.66
C GLU A 202 -57.65 34.25 13.16
N GLU A 203 -58.14 35.36 12.57
CA GLU A 203 -58.54 35.41 11.16
C GLU A 203 -57.35 35.31 10.19
N GLU A 204 -56.15 35.75 10.57
CA GLU A 204 -54.93 35.60 9.75
C GLU A 204 -54.35 34.18 9.89
N GLU A 205 -54.29 33.63 11.11
CA GLU A 205 -53.86 32.23 11.34
C GLU A 205 -54.79 31.21 10.65
N GLU A 206 -56.12 31.42 10.66
CA GLU A 206 -57.06 30.53 9.95
C GLU A 206 -56.90 30.58 8.41
N GLN A 207 -56.49 31.71 7.85
CA GLN A 207 -56.22 31.86 6.41
C GLN A 207 -54.92 31.16 6.01
N GLU A 208 -53.82 31.34 6.76
CA GLU A 208 -52.58 30.60 6.52
C GLU A 208 -52.77 29.08 6.64
N GLU A 209 -53.55 28.61 7.63
CA GLU A 209 -53.93 27.18 7.73
C GLU A 209 -54.77 26.67 6.54
N GLU A 210 -55.59 27.53 5.91
CA GLU A 210 -56.43 27.16 4.77
C GLU A 210 -55.61 27.10 3.47
N GLU A 211 -54.74 28.08 3.21
CA GLU A 211 -53.80 28.04 2.09
C GLU A 211 -52.84 26.86 2.18
N ALA A 212 -52.29 26.59 3.38
CA ALA A 212 -51.42 25.45 3.63
C ALA A 212 -52.13 24.10 3.39
N PHE A 213 -53.40 23.97 3.79
CA PHE A 213 -54.20 22.77 3.53
C PHE A 213 -54.53 22.60 2.04
N ILE A 214 -54.80 23.69 1.31
CA ILE A 214 -55.01 23.64 -0.14
C ILE A 214 -53.72 23.19 -0.86
N ALA A 215 -52.56 23.70 -0.43
CA ALA A 215 -51.25 23.27 -0.95
C ALA A 215 -50.94 21.80 -0.63
N GLU A 216 -51.18 21.33 0.60
CA GLU A 216 -51.02 19.93 0.99
C GLU A 216 -51.92 19.01 0.14
N MET A 217 -53.17 19.41 -0.10
CA MET A 217 -54.11 18.61 -0.91
C MET A 217 -53.76 18.59 -2.41
N GLN A 218 -53.18 19.67 -2.96
CA GLN A 218 -52.65 19.68 -4.32
C GLN A 218 -51.43 18.75 -4.45
N MET A 219 -50.48 18.82 -3.52
CA MET A 219 -49.33 17.92 -3.46
C MET A 219 -49.77 16.45 -3.35
N VAL A 220 -50.78 16.14 -2.54
CA VAL A 220 -51.37 14.80 -2.42
C VAL A 220 -51.99 14.34 -3.74
N ALA A 221 -52.70 15.20 -4.47
CA ALA A 221 -53.31 14.86 -5.77
C ALA A 221 -52.28 14.57 -6.88
N GLU A 222 -51.10 15.19 -6.83
CA GLU A 222 -49.96 14.85 -7.69
C GLU A 222 -49.33 13.52 -7.25
N ILE A 223 -48.99 13.38 -5.96
CA ILE A 223 -48.35 12.19 -5.39
C ILE A 223 -49.19 10.93 -5.63
N LEU A 224 -50.52 11.00 -5.47
CA LEU A 224 -51.47 9.89 -5.62
C LEU A 224 -51.37 9.14 -6.96
N GLN A 225 -50.87 9.78 -8.02
CA GLN A 225 -50.67 9.16 -9.33
C GLN A 225 -49.40 8.29 -9.41
N HIS A 226 -48.53 8.36 -8.41
CA HIS A 226 -47.20 7.75 -8.41
C HIS A 226 -46.94 6.81 -7.22
N ILE A 227 -47.82 6.79 -6.20
CA ILE A 227 -47.76 5.84 -5.08
C ILE A 227 -48.45 4.51 -5.38
N VAL A 228 -47.80 3.42 -4.96
CA VAL A 228 -48.24 2.03 -5.12
C VAL A 228 -48.19 1.31 -3.76
N GLN A 229 -49.06 0.34 -3.52
CA GLN A 229 -48.95 -0.56 -2.36
C GLN A 229 -48.09 -1.77 -2.73
N ARG A 230 -47.09 -2.12 -1.91
CA ARG A 230 -46.23 -3.29 -2.19
C ARG A 230 -46.98 -4.58 -1.81
N PRO A 231 -46.66 -5.74 -2.42
CA PRO A 231 -47.25 -7.02 -2.02
C PRO A 231 -47.02 -7.38 -0.54
N GLU A 232 -45.90 -6.94 0.03
CA GLU A 232 -45.57 -7.09 1.46
C GLU A 232 -46.49 -6.27 2.37
N ASP A 233 -47.07 -5.17 1.88
CA ASP A 233 -47.94 -4.27 2.63
C ASP A 233 -49.42 -4.75 2.66
N TYR A 234 -49.73 -5.95 2.16
CA TYR A 234 -51.09 -6.52 2.30
C TYR A 234 -51.31 -7.10 3.70
N LEU A 235 -52.50 -6.86 4.28
CA LEU A 235 -52.83 -7.24 5.66
C LEU A 235 -52.52 -8.71 5.98
N GLU A 236 -52.92 -9.63 5.11
CA GLU A 236 -52.67 -11.07 5.26
C GLU A 236 -51.17 -11.40 5.38
N ASN A 237 -50.33 -10.74 4.58
CA ASN A 237 -48.88 -10.93 4.62
C ASN A 237 -48.27 -10.33 5.88
N ILE A 238 -48.73 -9.15 6.30
CA ILE A 238 -48.28 -8.50 7.54
C ILE A 238 -48.66 -9.35 8.77
N GLU A 239 -49.88 -9.87 8.84
CA GLU A 239 -50.35 -10.73 9.93
C GLU A 239 -49.54 -12.04 10.00
N ASN A 240 -49.23 -12.65 8.86
CA ASN A 240 -48.34 -13.82 8.79
C ASN A 240 -46.92 -13.48 9.30
N ILE A 241 -46.33 -12.35 8.89
CA ILE A 241 -45.00 -11.90 9.34
C ILE A 241 -44.98 -11.61 10.85
N VAL A 242 -46.02 -10.94 11.37
CA VAL A 242 -46.15 -10.65 12.82
C VAL A 242 -46.36 -11.93 13.63
N LYS A 243 -47.07 -12.92 13.08
CA LYS A 243 -47.24 -14.23 13.69
C LYS A 243 -45.91 -15.01 13.75
N LEU A 244 -45.18 -15.11 12.64
CA LEU A 244 -43.85 -15.75 12.61
C LEU A 244 -42.89 -15.10 13.61
N TYR A 245 -42.87 -13.77 13.70
CA TYR A 245 -42.06 -13.05 14.68
C TYR A 245 -42.40 -13.43 16.14
N LYS A 246 -43.67 -13.70 16.44
CA LYS A 246 -44.11 -14.16 17.78
C LYS A 246 -43.74 -15.61 18.07
N GLU A 247 -43.88 -16.49 17.08
CA GLU A 247 -43.64 -17.92 17.24
C GLU A 247 -42.14 -18.25 17.29
N ILE A 248 -41.31 -17.49 16.57
CA ILE A 248 -39.86 -17.74 16.41
C ILE A 248 -39.02 -16.80 17.30
N ILE A 249 -39.21 -15.48 17.18
CA ILE A 249 -38.26 -14.49 17.71
C ILE A 249 -38.60 -14.01 19.13
N LEU A 250 -39.89 -13.86 19.46
CA LEU A 250 -40.31 -13.17 20.69
C LEU A 250 -39.80 -13.84 21.97
N HIS A 251 -39.96 -15.16 22.12
CA HIS A 251 -39.56 -15.88 23.33
C HIS A 251 -38.04 -15.85 23.57
N PRO A 252 -37.16 -16.15 22.59
CA PRO A 252 -35.72 -15.94 22.74
C PRO A 252 -35.32 -14.50 23.08
N LEU A 253 -36.01 -13.48 22.55
CA LEU A 253 -35.72 -12.08 22.91
C LEU A 253 -36.18 -11.71 24.33
N GLU A 254 -37.27 -12.28 24.83
CA GLU A 254 -37.73 -12.07 26.20
C GLU A 254 -36.73 -12.66 27.22
N GLU A 255 -36.11 -13.80 26.92
CA GLU A 255 -34.98 -14.35 27.71
C GLU A 255 -33.76 -13.41 27.72
N VAL A 256 -33.34 -12.92 26.54
CA VAL A 256 -32.23 -11.96 26.42
C VAL A 256 -32.51 -10.66 27.18
N MET A 257 -33.73 -10.15 27.13
CA MET A 257 -34.14 -8.95 27.87
C MET A 257 -34.18 -9.18 29.38
N ALA A 258 -34.55 -10.38 29.84
CA ALA A 258 -34.61 -10.73 31.26
C ALA A 258 -33.20 -10.95 31.87
N GLU A 259 -32.24 -11.44 31.09
CA GLU A 259 -30.82 -11.52 31.49
C GLU A 259 -30.13 -10.14 31.55
N HIS A 260 -30.60 -9.17 30.77
CA HIS A 260 -29.94 -7.87 30.63
C HIS A 260 -30.14 -6.96 31.84
N ASN A 261 -29.19 -6.06 32.09
CA ASN A 261 -29.35 -5.05 33.14
C ASN A 261 -30.50 -4.08 32.77
N SER A 262 -31.52 -4.04 33.64
CA SER A 262 -32.72 -3.21 33.47
C SER A 262 -32.46 -1.71 33.41
N GLN A 263 -31.33 -1.21 33.94
CA GLN A 263 -30.92 0.20 33.78
C GLN A 263 -30.62 0.57 32.33
N TYR A 264 -30.19 -0.40 31.52
CA TYR A 264 -29.78 -0.24 30.13
C TYR A 264 -30.76 -0.92 29.14
N LEU A 265 -31.94 -1.31 29.64
CA LEU A 265 -33.06 -1.79 28.84
C LEU A 265 -34.08 -0.65 28.69
N ILE A 266 -34.28 -0.16 27.47
CA ILE A 266 -35.20 0.94 27.16
C ILE A 266 -36.40 0.38 26.41
N GLU A 267 -37.54 0.27 27.10
CA GLU A 267 -38.82 -0.08 26.47
C GLU A 267 -39.50 1.18 25.93
N LEU A 268 -40.03 1.09 24.71
CA LEU A 268 -40.67 2.18 23.98
C LEU A 268 -42.05 1.78 23.46
N ASP A 269 -43.00 2.72 23.52
CA ASP A 269 -44.31 2.58 22.88
C ASP A 269 -44.25 3.00 21.42
N GLY A 270 -44.25 2.01 20.53
CA GLY A 270 -44.17 2.19 19.09
C GLY A 270 -45.35 2.92 18.47
N ASN A 271 -46.45 3.22 19.18
CA ASN A 271 -47.54 4.06 18.66
C ASN A 271 -47.22 5.56 18.64
N LYS A 272 -46.13 5.98 19.28
CA LYS A 272 -45.66 7.37 19.31
C LYS A 272 -44.95 7.79 18.01
N PRO A 273 -44.93 9.10 17.67
CA PRO A 273 -44.13 9.60 16.55
C PRO A 273 -42.63 9.34 16.76
N PRO A 274 -41.84 9.20 15.67
CA PRO A 274 -40.41 8.83 15.78
C PRO A 274 -39.59 9.85 16.56
N GLU A 275 -39.96 11.13 16.51
CA GLU A 275 -39.33 12.22 17.26
C GLU A 275 -39.52 12.07 18.78
N GLU A 276 -40.72 11.71 19.25
CA GLU A 276 -40.98 11.49 20.67
C GLU A 276 -40.28 10.22 21.17
N LEU A 277 -40.25 9.16 20.35
CA LEU A 277 -39.46 7.96 20.61
C LEU A 277 -37.97 8.28 20.75
N PHE A 278 -37.43 9.05 19.79
CA PHE A 278 -36.04 9.49 19.80
C PHE A 278 -35.71 10.36 21.03
N MET A 279 -36.56 11.32 21.37
CA MET A 279 -36.40 12.15 22.57
C MET A 279 -36.46 11.32 23.86
N THR A 280 -37.38 10.35 23.94
CA THR A 280 -37.48 9.42 25.09
C THR A 280 -36.20 8.61 25.26
N VAL A 281 -35.60 8.13 24.17
CA VAL A 281 -34.27 7.48 24.21
C VAL A 281 -33.21 8.48 24.65
N MET A 282 -33.11 9.65 24.02
CA MET A 282 -32.08 10.64 24.33
C MET A 282 -32.12 11.11 25.79
N ASP A 283 -33.31 11.26 26.38
CA ASP A 283 -33.46 11.61 27.79
C ASP A 283 -33.02 10.47 28.71
N ARG A 284 -33.38 9.21 28.41
CA ARG A 284 -32.82 8.04 29.14
C ARG A 284 -31.29 8.01 29.07
N LEU A 285 -30.72 8.23 27.89
CA LEU A 285 -29.26 8.21 27.68
C LEU A 285 -28.51 9.38 28.33
N LYS A 286 -29.18 10.48 28.72
CA LYS A 286 -28.56 11.59 29.49
C LYS A 286 -28.28 11.22 30.94
N TYR A 287 -29.08 10.32 31.54
CA TYR A 287 -28.93 9.91 32.95
C TYR A 287 -28.01 8.70 33.13
N LEU A 288 -27.68 8.00 32.05
CA LEU A 288 -26.66 6.95 32.04
C LEU A 288 -25.29 7.61 31.79
N ASN A 289 -24.28 7.31 32.60
CA ASN A 289 -22.93 7.91 32.52
C ASN A 289 -22.10 7.34 31.36
N LEU A 290 -22.64 7.43 30.15
CA LEU A 290 -22.14 6.83 28.92
C LEU A 290 -21.10 7.75 28.25
N LYS A 291 -19.89 7.25 28.04
CA LYS A 291 -18.85 7.95 27.27
C LYS A 291 -19.17 7.88 25.78
N ARG A 292 -19.50 9.01 25.16
CA ARG A 292 -19.64 9.14 23.69
C ARG A 292 -18.30 8.92 23.00
N ALA A 293 -18.32 8.42 21.76
CA ALA A 293 -17.12 8.38 20.92
C ALA A 293 -16.60 9.79 20.65
N ALA A 294 -15.27 9.96 20.66
CA ALA A 294 -14.64 11.27 20.49
C ALA A 294 -14.48 11.58 18.99
N VAL A 295 -15.27 12.52 18.49
CA VAL A 295 -15.33 12.87 17.07
C VAL A 295 -14.03 13.54 16.64
N LEU A 296 -13.36 12.97 15.63
CA LEU A 296 -12.21 13.60 14.97
C LEU A 296 -12.69 14.72 14.05
N THR A 297 -12.10 15.91 14.15
CA THR A 297 -12.44 17.06 13.29
C THR A 297 -11.26 17.45 12.41
N LYS A 298 -11.43 17.44 11.08
CA LYS A 298 -10.43 17.94 10.13
C LYS A 298 -10.30 19.46 10.29
N LEU A 299 -9.10 19.97 10.55
CA LEU A 299 -8.86 21.40 10.81
C LEU A 299 -8.71 22.25 9.55
N GLN A 300 -8.60 21.63 8.37
CA GLN A 300 -8.51 22.27 7.05
C GLN A 300 -9.43 23.49 6.86
N SER A 301 -8.85 24.61 6.45
CA SER A 301 -9.52 25.78 5.86
C SER A 301 -9.51 25.69 4.32
N THR A 302 -10.45 26.36 3.67
CA THR A 302 -10.49 26.53 2.19
C THR A 302 -10.15 27.96 1.76
N GLU A 303 -9.76 28.81 2.71
CA GLU A 303 -9.77 30.28 2.58
C GLU A 303 -8.39 30.91 2.81
N GLU A 304 -7.42 30.16 3.35
CA GLU A 304 -6.07 30.63 3.66
C GLU A 304 -5.03 29.58 3.21
N GLU A 305 -4.04 29.98 2.41
CA GLU A 305 -2.96 29.11 1.93
C GLU A 305 -1.95 28.83 3.05
N ILE A 306 -2.19 27.79 3.86
CA ILE A 306 -1.25 27.34 4.90
C ILE A 306 -0.05 26.66 4.22
N THR A 307 0.96 27.44 3.84
CA THR A 307 2.13 26.90 3.13
C THR A 307 2.96 25.96 4.02
N ASP A 308 3.48 24.87 3.45
CA ASP A 308 4.32 23.89 4.17
C ASP A 308 5.60 24.47 4.80
N ILE A 309 6.05 25.62 4.30
CA ILE A 309 7.28 26.31 4.68
C ILE A 309 7.12 27.02 6.05
N MET A 310 5.89 27.21 6.54
CA MET A 310 5.63 27.86 7.83
C MET A 310 6.35 27.18 9.00
N GLU A 311 6.89 27.99 9.91
CA GLU A 311 7.50 27.48 11.14
C GLU A 311 6.46 26.71 11.96
N ASN A 312 6.88 25.57 12.54
CA ASN A 312 6.00 24.72 13.34
C ASN A 312 5.26 25.50 14.45
N ASP A 313 5.92 26.52 15.00
CA ASP A 313 5.39 27.32 16.09
C ASP A 313 4.24 28.25 15.67
N GLU A 314 4.26 28.70 14.40
CA GLU A 314 3.23 29.51 13.76
C GLU A 314 2.08 28.64 13.21
N LEU A 315 2.41 27.53 12.55
CA LEU A 315 1.46 26.52 12.08
C LEU A 315 0.53 26.04 13.21
N PHE A 316 1.07 25.75 14.40
CA PHE A 316 0.22 25.36 15.54
C PHE A 316 -0.59 26.52 16.14
N ARG A 317 -0.30 27.79 15.84
CA ARG A 317 -1.11 28.93 16.27
C ARG A 317 -2.31 29.14 15.35
N THR A 318 -2.14 28.99 14.03
CA THR A 318 -3.27 29.04 13.07
C THR A 318 -4.18 27.84 13.28
N LEU A 319 -3.64 26.62 13.29
CA LEU A 319 -4.41 25.38 13.52
C LEU A 319 -5.16 25.37 14.87
N ALA A 320 -4.61 25.97 15.93
CA ALA A 320 -5.29 26.09 17.22
C ALA A 320 -6.51 27.04 17.22
N SER A 321 -6.72 27.81 16.13
CA SER A 321 -7.80 28.80 16.00
C SER A 321 -8.97 28.36 15.11
N TYR A 322 -8.79 27.36 14.22
CA TYR A 322 -9.87 26.88 13.35
C TYR A 322 -10.87 25.99 14.09
N LYS A 323 -12.15 26.08 13.68
CA LYS A 323 -13.26 25.17 14.06
C LYS A 323 -13.38 24.95 15.58
N LEU A 324 -13.35 26.03 16.35
CA LEU A 324 -13.42 26.01 17.80
C LEU A 324 -14.75 25.42 18.31
N ILE A 325 -14.69 24.46 19.24
CA ILE A 325 -15.87 23.87 19.89
C ILE A 325 -16.67 24.91 20.68
N ALA A 326 -15.99 25.87 21.31
CA ALA A 326 -16.60 26.89 22.14
C ALA A 326 -15.79 28.20 22.09
N PRO A 327 -16.40 29.37 22.39
CA PRO A 327 -15.68 30.64 22.48
C PRO A 327 -14.53 30.54 23.49
N ARG A 328 -13.31 30.91 23.05
CA ARG A 328 -12.03 30.80 23.80
C ARG A 328 -11.46 29.39 23.98
N TYR A 329 -12.15 28.33 23.56
CA TYR A 329 -11.48 27.03 23.41
C TYR A 329 -10.39 27.15 22.33
N ARG A 330 -9.28 26.43 22.49
CA ARG A 330 -8.18 26.37 21.52
C ARG A 330 -7.58 24.97 21.56
N TRP A 331 -7.20 24.45 20.40
CA TRP A 331 -6.58 23.13 20.34
C TRP A 331 -5.14 23.16 20.87
N GLN A 332 -4.78 22.18 21.70
CA GLN A 332 -3.42 21.99 22.20
C GLN A 332 -2.52 21.30 21.18
N ARG A 333 -1.20 21.34 21.36
CA ARG A 333 -0.26 20.55 20.55
C ARG A 333 -0.19 19.12 21.08
N SER A 334 -0.26 18.11 20.22
CA SER A 334 -0.06 16.72 20.65
C SER A 334 1.41 16.40 20.92
N ARG A 335 1.67 15.29 21.63
CA ARG A 335 3.03 14.80 21.94
C ARG A 335 3.87 14.47 20.70
N TRP A 336 3.23 14.23 19.55
CA TRP A 336 3.89 13.93 18.26
C TRP A 336 4.33 15.20 17.50
N GLY A 337 3.85 16.38 17.89
CA GLY A 337 4.11 17.64 17.18
C GLY A 337 3.70 17.54 15.72
N ARG A 338 4.63 17.85 14.80
CA ARG A 338 4.40 17.72 13.34
C ARG A 338 4.70 16.30 12.81
N THR A 339 5.12 15.33 13.62
CA THR A 339 5.36 13.96 13.10
C THR A 339 4.04 13.19 12.94
N CYS A 340 3.92 12.40 11.86
CA CYS A 340 2.73 11.59 11.60
C CYS A 340 2.70 10.33 12.48
N PRO A 341 1.78 10.20 13.47
CA PRO A 341 1.72 9.01 14.35
C PRO A 341 1.42 7.70 13.59
N VAL A 342 0.78 7.77 12.42
CA VAL A 342 0.44 6.60 11.61
C VAL A 342 1.68 5.98 10.98
N THR A 343 2.45 6.77 10.19
CA THR A 343 3.68 6.24 9.56
C THR A 343 4.75 5.92 10.58
N LEU A 344 4.77 6.65 11.71
CA LEU A 344 5.71 6.39 12.81
C LEU A 344 5.40 5.03 13.48
N LYS A 345 4.14 4.58 13.52
CA LYS A 345 3.79 3.20 13.92
C LYS A 345 4.29 2.14 12.92
N GLU A 346 4.29 2.46 11.64
CA GLU A 346 4.90 1.60 10.62
C GLU A 346 6.43 1.62 10.67
N GLY A 347 7.04 2.58 11.39
CA GLY A 347 8.48 2.76 11.50
C GLY A 347 9.09 3.68 10.43
N ASN A 348 8.35 4.71 10.00
CA ASN A 348 8.82 5.77 9.11
C ASN A 348 8.48 7.16 9.66
N ILE A 349 9.52 7.98 9.88
CA ILE A 349 9.37 9.37 10.34
C ILE A 349 9.09 10.27 9.13
N PHE A 350 7.82 10.64 8.94
CA PHE A 350 7.44 11.68 7.99
C PHE A 350 6.82 12.88 8.71
N PRO A 351 7.13 14.12 8.29
CA PRO A 351 6.39 15.29 8.73
C PRO A 351 4.96 15.23 8.17
N GLY A 352 4.01 15.68 8.97
CA GLY A 352 2.63 15.89 8.56
C GLY A 352 2.46 17.23 7.84
N LEU A 353 1.56 17.21 6.86
CA LEU A 353 1.14 18.35 6.06
C LEU A 353 -0.02 19.09 6.77
N PRO A 354 -0.18 20.41 6.56
CA PRO A 354 -1.24 21.20 7.19
C PRO A 354 -2.64 20.76 6.78
N ASP A 355 -2.83 20.41 5.50
CA ASP A 355 -4.14 20.02 4.92
C ASP A 355 -4.73 18.77 5.58
N PHE A 356 -3.86 17.84 6.00
CA PHE A 356 -4.24 16.59 6.66
C PHE A 356 -4.24 16.69 8.19
N SER A 357 -4.30 17.90 8.74
CA SER A 357 -4.38 18.13 10.18
C SER A 357 -5.77 17.84 10.77
N VAL A 358 -5.76 17.21 11.95
CA VAL A 358 -6.95 16.73 12.65
C VAL A 358 -6.85 17.07 14.14
N SER A 359 -7.93 17.55 14.74
CA SER A 359 -8.06 17.63 16.19
C SER A 359 -8.77 16.40 16.76
N PHE A 360 -8.23 15.84 17.83
CA PHE A 360 -8.81 14.73 18.59
C PHE A 360 -8.45 14.86 20.08
N LEU A 361 -9.42 14.65 20.97
CA LEU A 361 -9.30 14.87 22.43
C LEU A 361 -8.63 16.21 22.80
N GLY A 362 -8.96 17.29 22.08
CA GLY A 362 -8.40 18.62 22.32
C GLY A 362 -7.00 18.87 21.74
N LYS A 363 -6.29 17.83 21.27
CA LYS A 363 -4.92 17.90 20.74
C LYS A 363 -4.89 17.87 19.19
N ILE A 364 -3.94 18.60 18.59
CA ILE A 364 -3.71 18.66 17.13
C ILE A 364 -2.74 17.56 16.69
N TYR A 365 -3.11 16.84 15.63
CA TYR A 365 -2.30 15.82 14.95
C TYR A 365 -2.10 16.22 13.49
N CYS A 366 -0.86 16.26 13.02
CA CYS A 366 -0.52 16.46 11.60
C CYS A 366 -0.24 15.10 10.95
N LEU A 367 -0.78 14.85 9.77
CA LEU A 367 -0.67 13.57 9.07
C LEU A 367 0.00 13.76 7.70
N SER A 368 0.76 12.77 7.24
CA SER A 368 1.65 12.90 6.07
C SER A 368 0.95 12.63 4.73
N SER A 369 -0.16 11.91 4.72
CA SER A 369 -0.91 11.56 3.50
C SER A 369 -2.41 11.47 3.76
N GLU A 370 -3.20 11.49 2.68
CA GLU A 370 -4.64 11.28 2.77
C GLU A 370 -5.01 9.86 3.25
N GLU A 371 -4.12 8.88 3.06
CA GLU A 371 -4.27 7.51 3.57
C GLU A 371 -4.01 7.43 5.08
N ALA A 372 -3.00 8.13 5.58
CA ALA A 372 -2.76 8.31 7.01
C ALA A 372 -3.94 9.06 7.66
N LEU A 373 -4.49 10.07 6.97
CA LEU A 373 -5.72 10.76 7.37
C LEU A 373 -6.92 9.80 7.44
N LYS A 374 -7.16 9.01 6.39
CA LYS A 374 -8.24 8.01 6.36
C LYS A 374 -8.09 7.03 7.53
N THR A 375 -6.94 6.36 7.68
CA THR A 375 -6.71 5.34 8.73
C THR A 375 -6.82 5.90 10.15
N PHE A 376 -6.32 7.11 10.43
CA PHE A 376 -6.47 7.75 11.73
C PHE A 376 -7.93 8.14 12.03
N LEU A 377 -8.69 8.56 11.01
CA LEU A 377 -10.13 8.82 11.12
C LEU A 377 -10.97 7.53 11.31
N LEU A 378 -10.50 6.37 10.84
CA LEU A 378 -11.16 5.08 11.16
C LEU A 378 -11.03 4.77 12.65
N ASN A 379 -9.80 4.80 13.18
CA ASN A 379 -9.55 4.54 14.60
C ASN A 379 -8.20 5.14 15.06
N PRO A 380 -8.20 6.20 15.90
CA PRO A 380 -6.96 6.76 16.44
C PRO A 380 -6.37 5.91 17.58
N ARG A 381 -7.17 5.07 18.27
CA ARG A 381 -6.75 4.34 19.49
C ARG A 381 -5.45 3.54 19.29
N PRO A 382 -5.23 2.79 18.20
CA PRO A 382 -4.03 1.97 18.01
C PRO A 382 -2.73 2.77 17.81
N TYR A 383 -2.79 4.10 17.68
CA TYR A 383 -1.62 4.99 17.56
C TYR A 383 -1.35 5.81 18.83
N LEU A 384 -2.32 5.84 19.76
CA LEU A 384 -2.27 6.65 20.97
C LEU A 384 -2.17 5.80 22.26
N LEU A 385 -2.57 4.53 22.20
CA LEU A 385 -2.41 3.55 23.28
C LEU A 385 -1.00 2.92 23.29
N PRO A 386 -0.52 2.44 24.47
CA PRO A 386 0.72 1.68 24.59
C PRO A 386 0.63 0.28 23.92
N PRO A 387 1.72 -0.23 23.32
CA PRO A 387 2.98 0.46 23.06
C PRO A 387 2.79 1.58 22.04
N MET A 388 3.09 2.82 22.47
CA MET A 388 2.95 3.99 21.61
C MET A 388 3.97 3.88 20.49
N PRO A 389 3.67 4.38 19.27
CA PRO A 389 4.63 4.36 18.19
C PRO A 389 5.84 5.19 18.59
N ALA A 390 6.98 4.52 18.73
CA ALA A 390 8.28 5.11 19.07
C ALA A 390 9.06 5.37 17.76
N PRO A 391 9.92 6.41 17.72
CA PRO A 391 10.69 6.69 16.51
C PRO A 391 11.51 5.45 16.11
N PRO A 392 11.45 5.01 14.84
CA PRO A 392 12.22 3.87 14.36
C PRO A 392 13.71 4.07 14.63
N PHE A 393 14.37 2.99 15.06
CA PHE A 393 15.82 2.99 15.20
C PHE A 393 16.44 2.53 13.87
N LYS A 394 16.60 3.43 12.90
CA LYS A 394 17.43 3.23 11.70
C LYS A 394 18.74 3.98 11.88
N VAL A 395 19.84 3.26 12.10
CA VAL A 395 21.12 3.90 12.44
C VAL A 395 22.25 3.39 11.54
N PHE A 396 23.00 4.30 10.94
CA PHE A 396 24.28 3.98 10.29
C PHE A 396 25.44 4.29 11.23
N ILE A 397 26.39 3.36 11.36
CA ILE A 397 27.51 3.48 12.30
C ILE A 397 28.85 3.41 11.56
N PHE A 398 29.55 4.53 11.53
CA PHE A 398 30.77 4.77 10.76
C PHE A 398 32.00 5.02 11.65
N GLY A 399 33.17 4.99 11.03
CA GLY A 399 34.46 5.24 11.68
C GLY A 399 35.58 4.31 11.16
N PRO A 400 36.79 4.41 11.75
CA PRO A 400 37.92 3.56 11.42
C PRO A 400 37.79 2.14 12.00
N GLN A 401 38.65 1.22 11.55
CA GLN A 401 38.79 -0.12 12.13
C GLN A 401 39.26 -0.08 13.59
N SER A 402 38.99 -1.15 14.35
CA SER A 402 39.36 -1.30 15.78
C SER A 402 38.81 -0.21 16.74
N SER A 403 37.91 0.64 16.28
CA SER A 403 37.25 1.69 17.07
C SER A 403 36.22 1.15 18.06
N GLY A 404 35.59 0.01 17.75
CA GLY A 404 34.57 -0.66 18.58
C GLY A 404 33.14 -0.54 18.05
N LYS A 405 32.93 -0.11 16.79
CA LYS A 405 31.61 0.01 16.15
C LYS A 405 30.71 -1.19 16.43
N THR A 406 31.14 -2.38 16.05
CA THR A 406 30.32 -3.62 16.09
C THR A 406 29.83 -3.93 17.51
N THR A 407 30.68 -3.72 18.52
CA THR A 407 30.27 -3.83 19.93
C THR A 407 29.17 -2.81 20.29
N LEU A 408 29.32 -1.56 19.83
CA LEU A 408 28.31 -0.50 20.02
C LEU A 408 27.03 -0.76 19.21
N CYS A 409 27.12 -1.34 18.00
CA CYS A 409 25.99 -1.80 17.20
C CYS A 409 25.18 -2.87 17.95
N HIS A 410 25.84 -3.87 18.55
CA HIS A 410 25.17 -4.90 19.35
C HIS A 410 24.54 -4.32 20.63
N LEU A 411 25.25 -3.46 21.37
CA LEU A 411 24.71 -2.82 22.58
C LEU A 411 23.50 -1.92 22.28
N LEU A 412 23.48 -1.25 21.13
CA LEU A 412 22.29 -0.50 20.68
C LEU A 412 21.18 -1.43 20.19
N ALA A 413 21.49 -2.52 19.51
CA ALA A 413 20.51 -3.52 19.08
C ALA A 413 19.79 -4.17 20.27
N GLU A 414 20.50 -4.48 21.35
CA GLU A 414 19.91 -5.01 22.60
C GLU A 414 18.96 -3.99 23.25
N ASN A 415 19.39 -2.73 23.41
CA ASN A 415 18.59 -1.68 24.06
C ASN A 415 17.36 -1.26 23.25
N TYR A 416 17.49 -1.13 21.93
CA TYR A 416 16.41 -0.67 21.02
C TYR A 416 15.70 -1.81 20.27
N LYS A 417 16.01 -3.08 20.59
CA LYS A 417 15.45 -4.31 19.97
C LYS A 417 15.62 -4.39 18.44
N GLY A 418 16.67 -3.76 17.91
CA GLY A 418 16.96 -3.71 16.47
C GLY A 418 17.74 -4.93 15.95
N LYS A 419 17.76 -5.14 14.62
CA LYS A 419 18.70 -6.07 13.97
C LYS A 419 20.00 -5.35 13.61
N VAL A 420 21.16 -5.94 13.90
CA VAL A 420 22.40 -5.50 13.25
C VAL A 420 22.46 -6.12 11.85
N ILE A 421 22.69 -5.27 10.84
CA ILE A 421 23.03 -5.65 9.47
C ILE A 421 24.49 -5.24 9.30
N ASP A 422 25.41 -6.20 9.25
CA ASP A 422 26.81 -5.91 8.92
C ASP A 422 27.01 -5.95 7.41
N TYR A 423 27.54 -4.87 6.85
CA TYR A 423 27.71 -4.71 5.40
C TYR A 423 28.66 -5.76 4.81
N ALA A 424 29.73 -6.12 5.54
CA ALA A 424 30.74 -7.06 5.07
C ALA A 424 30.18 -8.50 4.95
N THR A 425 29.41 -8.96 5.93
CA THR A 425 28.86 -10.32 5.94
C THR A 425 27.61 -10.51 5.06
N PHE A 426 26.78 -9.48 4.89
CA PHE A 426 25.51 -9.62 4.13
C PHE A 426 25.57 -9.06 2.69
N VAL A 427 26.22 -7.91 2.46
CA VAL A 427 26.21 -7.25 1.13
C VAL A 427 27.31 -7.81 0.23
N GLN A 428 28.54 -7.95 0.72
CA GLN A 428 29.66 -8.40 -0.12
C GLN A 428 29.43 -9.80 -0.73
N PRO A 429 29.02 -10.86 0.00
CA PRO A 429 28.86 -12.19 -0.59
C PRO A 429 27.65 -12.33 -1.53
N ARG A 430 26.73 -11.36 -1.55
CA ARG A 430 25.68 -11.25 -2.58
C ARG A 430 26.20 -10.52 -3.81
N PHE A 431 26.96 -9.44 -3.62
CA PHE A 431 27.60 -8.67 -4.68
C PHE A 431 28.65 -9.50 -5.44
N ASP A 432 29.50 -10.25 -4.75
CA ASP A 432 30.50 -11.14 -5.34
C ASP A 432 29.85 -12.23 -6.21
N LYS A 433 28.68 -12.74 -5.81
CA LYS A 433 27.87 -13.67 -6.62
C LYS A 433 27.26 -13.02 -7.86
N ALA A 434 26.80 -11.76 -7.74
CA ALA A 434 26.28 -10.99 -8.87
C ALA A 434 27.40 -10.64 -9.88
N LEU A 435 28.61 -10.33 -9.40
CA LEU A 435 29.80 -10.22 -10.24
C LEU A 435 30.11 -11.56 -10.93
N GLU A 436 30.09 -12.66 -10.19
CA GLU A 436 30.30 -14.01 -10.74
C GLU A 436 29.30 -14.39 -11.84
N THR A 437 28.02 -14.03 -11.72
CA THR A 437 27.03 -14.28 -12.79
C THR A 437 27.29 -13.38 -13.98
N LEU A 438 27.48 -12.08 -13.79
CA LEU A 438 27.73 -11.14 -14.90
C LEU A 438 29.04 -11.44 -15.64
N VAL A 439 30.06 -11.95 -14.95
CA VAL A 439 31.29 -12.46 -15.60
C VAL A 439 31.01 -13.72 -16.42
N LYS A 440 30.11 -14.61 -15.99
CA LYS A 440 29.71 -15.79 -16.79
C LYS A 440 28.88 -15.39 -18.01
N ASP A 441 27.95 -14.45 -17.84
CA ASP A 441 27.07 -13.96 -18.91
C ASP A 441 27.86 -13.17 -19.97
N THR A 442 28.74 -12.25 -19.55
CA THR A 442 29.65 -11.54 -20.48
C THR A 442 30.67 -12.47 -21.14
N ILE A 443 31.11 -13.54 -20.48
CA ILE A 443 31.91 -14.60 -21.13
C ILE A 443 31.06 -15.33 -22.19
N ALA A 444 29.79 -15.62 -21.93
CA ALA A 444 28.91 -16.26 -22.91
C ALA A 444 28.72 -15.37 -24.15
N GLU A 445 28.36 -14.09 -23.97
CA GLU A 445 28.24 -13.11 -25.06
C GLU A 445 29.57 -12.90 -25.82
N ALA A 446 30.70 -12.86 -25.11
CA ALA A 446 32.03 -12.82 -25.72
C ALA A 446 32.35 -14.09 -26.52
N THR A 447 31.95 -15.28 -26.05
CA THR A 447 32.14 -16.52 -26.82
C THR A 447 31.30 -16.52 -28.10
N GLU A 448 30.03 -16.09 -28.04
CA GLU A 448 29.17 -16.01 -29.21
C GLU A 448 29.68 -15.00 -30.25
N THR A 449 30.05 -13.79 -29.81
CA THR A 449 30.56 -12.75 -30.71
C THR A 449 31.93 -13.13 -31.30
N ALA A 450 32.81 -13.74 -30.52
CA ALA A 450 34.09 -14.27 -31.02
C ALA A 450 33.88 -15.43 -32.02
N ILE A 451 32.96 -16.37 -31.76
CA ILE A 451 32.65 -17.47 -32.69
C ILE A 451 32.09 -16.91 -34.01
N LYS A 452 31.18 -15.92 -33.97
CA LYS A 452 30.65 -15.24 -35.17
C LYS A 452 31.79 -14.56 -35.96
N ALA A 453 32.60 -13.72 -35.31
CA ALA A 453 33.70 -13.01 -35.94
C ALA A 453 34.81 -13.94 -36.50
N VAL A 454 35.10 -15.06 -35.85
CA VAL A 454 36.07 -16.06 -36.34
C VAL A 454 35.51 -16.84 -37.53
N ARG A 455 34.21 -17.22 -37.52
CA ARG A 455 33.55 -17.85 -38.68
C ARG A 455 33.57 -16.93 -39.90
N GLU A 456 33.24 -15.65 -39.74
CA GLU A 456 33.33 -14.63 -40.81
C GLU A 456 34.77 -14.48 -41.35
N ARG A 457 35.77 -14.37 -40.46
CA ARG A 457 37.18 -14.31 -40.87
C ARG A 457 37.64 -15.57 -41.61
N LEU A 458 37.19 -16.75 -41.20
CA LEU A 458 37.50 -18.02 -41.88
C LEU A 458 36.79 -18.12 -43.24
N PHE A 459 35.54 -17.68 -43.36
CA PHE A 459 34.82 -17.57 -44.63
C PHE A 459 35.56 -16.64 -45.61
N ILE A 460 35.99 -15.46 -45.17
CA ILE A 460 36.80 -14.53 -45.97
C ILE A 460 38.16 -15.15 -46.36
N LYS A 461 38.88 -15.79 -45.42
CA LYS A 461 40.13 -16.54 -45.69
C LYS A 461 39.91 -17.65 -46.75
N LEU A 462 38.77 -18.35 -46.73
CA LEU A 462 38.41 -19.38 -47.72
C LEU A 462 38.02 -18.80 -49.08
N GLN A 463 37.25 -17.72 -49.11
CA GLN A 463 36.85 -17.02 -50.33
C GLN A 463 38.08 -16.45 -51.05
N ALA A 464 39.01 -15.83 -50.31
CA ALA A 464 40.30 -15.38 -50.82
C ALA A 464 41.18 -16.54 -51.33
N LYS A 465 41.23 -17.70 -50.64
CA LYS A 465 41.91 -18.90 -51.15
C LYS A 465 41.28 -19.42 -52.45
N LYS A 466 39.95 -19.44 -52.57
CA LYS A 466 39.24 -19.85 -53.80
C LYS A 466 39.50 -18.88 -54.95
N GLN A 467 39.59 -17.57 -54.69
CA GLN A 467 40.01 -16.55 -55.67
C GLN A 467 41.50 -16.67 -56.07
N ALA A 468 42.40 -16.96 -55.13
CA ALA A 468 43.81 -17.23 -55.42
C ALA A 468 43.98 -18.49 -56.30
N GLN A 469 43.22 -19.56 -56.01
CA GLN A 469 43.23 -20.76 -56.85
C GLN A 469 42.60 -20.55 -58.23
N SER A 470 41.57 -19.71 -58.36
CA SER A 470 41.00 -19.40 -59.69
C SER A 470 41.94 -18.51 -60.52
N THR A 471 42.62 -17.53 -59.91
CA THR A 471 43.65 -16.72 -60.59
C THR A 471 44.88 -17.54 -60.99
N LEU A 472 45.33 -18.48 -60.16
CA LEU A 472 46.38 -19.44 -60.55
C LEU A 472 45.96 -20.31 -61.74
N ARG A 473 44.73 -20.86 -61.74
CA ARG A 473 44.18 -21.61 -62.90
C ARG A 473 43.97 -20.76 -64.16
N ILE A 474 43.84 -19.44 -64.02
CA ILE A 474 43.81 -18.52 -65.16
C ILE A 474 45.24 -18.33 -65.71
N LEU A 475 46.23 -18.11 -64.84
CA LEU A 475 47.64 -18.00 -65.24
C LEU A 475 48.17 -19.29 -65.89
N GLU A 476 47.84 -20.47 -65.37
CA GLU A 476 48.15 -21.77 -66.01
C GLU A 476 47.62 -21.83 -67.46
N ARG A 477 46.38 -21.38 -67.68
CA ARG A 477 45.74 -21.30 -69.02
C ARG A 477 46.27 -20.18 -69.92
N GLU A 478 46.97 -19.19 -69.37
CA GLU A 478 47.67 -18.17 -70.16
C GLU A 478 49.07 -18.64 -70.58
N PHE A 479 49.75 -19.43 -69.74
CA PHE A 479 50.99 -20.12 -70.11
C PHE A 479 50.77 -21.15 -71.24
N GLU A 480 49.68 -21.93 -71.20
CA GLU A 480 49.29 -22.84 -72.30
C GLU A 480 49.00 -22.14 -73.65
N LYS A 481 48.96 -20.80 -73.69
CA LYS A 481 48.65 -20.01 -74.89
C LYS A 481 49.79 -19.12 -75.40
N LYS A 482 51.01 -19.25 -74.87
CA LYS A 482 52.16 -18.38 -75.24
C LYS A 482 53.48 -19.11 -75.51
N GLU A 483 53.44 -20.30 -76.12
CA GLU A 483 54.63 -20.90 -76.76
C GLU A 483 54.43 -21.10 -78.27
N TYR A 484 54.78 -20.09 -79.07
CA TYR A 484 55.29 -20.24 -80.45
C TYR A 484 55.95 -18.93 -80.93
N ASP A 485 57.27 -18.80 -80.73
CA ASP A 485 58.22 -17.97 -81.51
C ASP A 485 58.05 -16.42 -81.58
N LYS A 486 59.09 -15.57 -81.76
CA LYS A 486 60.56 -15.75 -81.79
C LYS A 486 61.31 -14.42 -81.50
N PHE A 487 62.57 -14.54 -81.08
CA PHE A 487 63.63 -13.51 -81.13
C PHE A 487 64.47 -13.64 -82.43
N PRO A 488 65.43 -12.74 -82.81
CA PRO A 488 65.81 -11.40 -82.28
C PRO A 488 66.08 -10.31 -83.37
N SER A 489 66.62 -9.14 -82.93
CA SER A 489 67.36 -8.09 -83.69
C SER A 489 66.58 -7.25 -84.73
N ASP A 490 66.82 -5.93 -84.90
CA ASP A 490 68.12 -5.26 -85.05
C ASP A 490 68.10 -3.72 -84.76
N GLY A 491 69.26 -3.06 -84.71
CA GLY A 491 69.43 -1.65 -85.18
C GLY A 491 69.25 -0.39 -84.27
N PHE A 492 70.38 0.24 -83.90
CA PHE A 492 70.66 1.71 -83.87
C PHE A 492 69.86 2.77 -83.04
N LYS A 493 70.56 3.33 -82.03
CA LYS A 493 70.87 4.78 -81.75
C LYS A 493 69.78 5.88 -81.51
N SER A 494 69.79 6.37 -80.26
CA SER A 494 70.08 7.77 -79.79
C SER A 494 69.10 8.96 -79.89
N LEU A 495 68.76 9.52 -78.69
CA LEU A 495 68.31 10.90 -78.34
C LEU A 495 66.98 11.40 -78.96
N GLU A 496 66.23 12.36 -78.42
CA GLU A 496 66.49 13.37 -77.34
C GLU A 496 65.23 13.66 -76.47
N GLU A 497 65.23 14.72 -75.65
CA GLU A 497 64.24 15.03 -74.59
C GLU A 497 63.01 15.88 -75.06
N SER A 498 61.89 15.85 -74.31
CA SER A 498 61.35 17.01 -73.51
C SER A 498 59.82 17.09 -73.26
N GLN A 499 59.46 17.09 -71.95
CA GLN A 499 58.47 17.89 -71.16
C GLN A 499 57.06 18.38 -71.65
N SER A 500 56.25 18.81 -70.65
CA SER A 500 55.00 19.64 -70.66
C SER A 500 53.62 18.92 -70.89
N SER A 501 52.46 19.32 -70.33
CA SER A 501 52.11 20.21 -69.17
C SER A 501 50.58 20.25 -68.83
N PHE A 502 50.23 20.45 -67.54
CA PHE A 502 49.04 21.15 -66.96
C PHE A 502 47.55 20.75 -67.21
N ASP A 503 46.84 20.47 -66.09
CA ASP A 503 45.48 20.91 -65.61
C ASP A 503 44.17 20.53 -66.40
N GLU A 504 42.91 20.70 -65.93
CA GLU A 504 42.29 21.43 -64.77
C GLU A 504 41.10 20.67 -64.07
N ALA A 505 39.92 21.29 -63.76
CA ALA A 505 39.00 20.87 -62.66
C ALA A 505 37.45 20.78 -62.93
N PHE A 506 36.67 20.43 -61.86
CA PHE A 506 35.18 20.51 -61.64
C PHE A 506 34.24 19.52 -62.43
N THR A 507 32.97 19.16 -62.06
CA THR A 507 31.94 19.68 -61.10
C THR A 507 30.92 18.58 -60.59
N HIS A 508 29.81 18.94 -59.92
CA HIS A 508 28.82 18.16 -59.10
C HIS A 508 27.46 17.79 -59.80
N GLU A 509 26.50 16.95 -59.31
CA GLU A 509 26.46 15.80 -58.34
C GLU A 509 25.16 14.88 -58.38
N PRO A 510 24.03 14.96 -57.58
CA PRO A 510 23.07 13.82 -57.34
C PRO A 510 21.56 14.19 -57.62
N PRO A 511 20.43 13.65 -57.00
CA PRO A 511 20.13 12.47 -56.12
C PRO A 511 18.80 11.67 -56.49
N LYS A 512 18.17 10.94 -55.52
CA LYS A 512 16.75 10.41 -55.39
C LYS A 512 16.44 8.95 -55.79
N ASP A 513 15.50 8.15 -55.24
CA ASP A 513 14.58 7.99 -54.06
C ASP A 513 13.83 6.63 -54.32
N GLY A 514 13.18 5.82 -53.46
CA GLY A 514 12.94 5.70 -52.00
C GLY A 514 11.81 4.67 -51.67
N SER A 515 11.65 4.22 -50.39
CA SER A 515 10.47 3.50 -49.76
C SER A 515 10.04 2.08 -50.23
N LEU A 516 9.32 1.19 -49.48
CA LEU A 516 8.96 0.95 -48.04
C LEU A 516 8.30 -0.48 -47.87
N GLU A 517 8.28 -1.07 -46.64
CA GLU A 517 7.22 -1.95 -46.02
C GLU A 517 6.74 -3.29 -46.69
N ASP A 518 6.24 -4.37 -46.02
CA ASP A 518 6.23 -4.87 -44.61
C ASP A 518 5.73 -6.37 -44.48
N LYS A 519 5.98 -7.04 -43.32
CA LYS A 519 5.29 -8.22 -42.65
C LYS A 519 5.11 -9.67 -43.21
N GLU A 520 5.66 -10.63 -42.43
CA GLU A 520 5.08 -11.81 -41.70
C GLU A 520 4.53 -13.16 -42.32
N ASP A 521 5.14 -14.26 -41.81
CA ASP A 521 4.64 -15.59 -41.32
C ASP A 521 4.18 -16.85 -42.15
N LYS A 522 4.98 -17.94 -42.01
CA LYS A 522 4.70 -19.42 -41.81
C LYS A 522 3.51 -20.11 -42.54
N LYS A 523 3.59 -21.33 -43.15
CA LYS A 523 4.02 -22.65 -42.57
C LYS A 523 3.88 -23.86 -43.57
N SER A 524 4.87 -24.79 -43.57
CA SER A 524 4.84 -26.28 -43.74
C SER A 524 4.21 -27.08 -44.94
N SER A 525 5.01 -28.09 -45.40
CA SER A 525 4.73 -29.53 -45.72
C SER A 525 4.32 -30.07 -47.13
N GLU A 526 5.32 -30.73 -47.77
CA GLU A 526 5.34 -32.15 -48.26
C GLU A 526 4.89 -32.64 -49.68
N ASN A 527 5.79 -33.48 -50.26
CA ASN A 527 5.67 -34.57 -51.27
C ASN A 527 5.26 -34.21 -52.75
N VAL A 528 6.11 -34.34 -53.80
CA VAL A 528 6.79 -35.54 -54.43
C VAL A 528 5.79 -36.40 -55.23
N PHE A 529 5.94 -36.78 -56.53
CA PHE A 529 7.00 -36.87 -57.59
C PHE A 529 6.28 -36.87 -58.99
N ASP A 530 6.81 -36.86 -60.25
CA ASP A 530 8.07 -36.62 -61.02
C ASP A 530 7.63 -36.46 -62.53
N ASP A 531 8.36 -36.34 -63.67
CA ASP A 531 9.77 -36.25 -64.16
C ASP A 531 9.73 -35.57 -65.59
N GLN A 532 10.88 -35.20 -66.20
CA GLN A 532 11.17 -34.80 -67.61
C GLN A 532 10.33 -33.66 -68.26
N SER A 533 10.89 -32.48 -68.61
CA SER A 533 12.12 -32.32 -69.40
C SER A 533 12.52 -30.86 -69.69
N SER A 534 13.84 -30.62 -69.69
CA SER A 534 14.57 -29.51 -70.37
C SER A 534 14.49 -28.07 -69.81
N LYS A 535 15.68 -27.44 -69.75
CA LYS A 535 15.97 -25.97 -69.83
C LYS A 535 15.50 -25.05 -68.69
N THR A 536 16.29 -24.08 -68.20
CA THR A 536 17.76 -23.90 -68.17
C THR A 536 18.07 -22.78 -67.16
N GLY A 537 19.05 -22.98 -66.27
CA GLY A 537 19.75 -21.89 -65.57
C GLY A 537 19.09 -21.32 -64.31
N TYR A 538 19.41 -21.90 -63.15
CA TYR A 538 19.57 -21.25 -61.83
C TYR A 538 20.03 -22.32 -60.82
N PHE A 539 21.35 -22.46 -60.59
CA PHE A 539 21.91 -23.34 -59.55
C PHE A 539 23.39 -23.02 -59.31
N ALA A 540 23.71 -22.36 -58.19
CA ALA A 540 25.04 -22.35 -57.52
C ALA A 540 25.04 -21.35 -56.34
N LEU A 541 24.60 -21.78 -55.14
CA LEU A 541 24.92 -21.06 -53.90
C LEU A 541 25.05 -22.02 -52.69
N ASP A 542 24.12 -22.97 -52.57
CA ASP A 542 23.95 -23.85 -51.39
C ASP A 542 24.98 -25.00 -51.25
N THR A 543 26.15 -24.90 -51.89
CA THR A 543 27.22 -25.93 -51.84
C THR A 543 28.53 -25.37 -51.29
N LEU A 544 28.43 -24.43 -50.34
CA LEU A 544 29.58 -23.73 -49.75
C LEU A 544 29.76 -23.93 -48.24
N GLU A 545 28.75 -24.41 -47.50
CA GLU A 545 28.81 -24.51 -46.04
C GLU A 545 29.50 -25.79 -45.54
N ASP A 546 29.35 -26.93 -46.22
CA ASP A 546 29.92 -28.26 -45.89
C ASP A 546 31.47 -28.37 -45.99
N SER A 547 32.21 -27.28 -45.80
CA SER A 547 33.68 -27.26 -45.91
C SER A 547 34.37 -26.31 -44.91
N ILE A 548 33.71 -25.98 -43.80
CA ILE A 548 34.27 -25.26 -42.67
C ILE A 548 34.29 -26.22 -41.47
N GLU A 549 35.46 -26.40 -40.83
CA GLU A 549 35.55 -27.15 -39.58
C GLU A 549 34.75 -26.43 -38.48
N ASP A 550 33.99 -27.18 -37.67
CA ASP A 550 33.12 -26.60 -36.64
C ASP A 550 33.91 -25.72 -35.67
N VAL A 551 33.73 -24.40 -35.77
CA VAL A 551 34.32 -23.43 -34.85
C VAL A 551 33.57 -23.54 -33.52
N THR A 552 34.14 -24.32 -32.61
CA THR A 552 33.73 -24.48 -31.21
C THR A 552 34.40 -23.45 -30.31
N ALA A 553 33.96 -23.36 -29.04
CA ALA A 553 34.49 -22.43 -28.05
C ALA A 553 35.97 -22.67 -27.68
N GLU A 554 36.55 -23.83 -28.03
CA GLU A 554 37.95 -24.18 -27.74
C GLU A 554 38.95 -23.70 -28.81
N HIS A 555 38.48 -23.05 -29.88
CA HIS A 555 39.35 -22.59 -30.97
C HIS A 555 40.30 -21.46 -30.51
N PRO A 556 41.61 -21.48 -30.85
CA PRO A 556 42.59 -20.53 -30.28
C PRO A 556 42.37 -19.06 -30.69
N GLU A 557 41.84 -18.77 -31.89
CA GLU A 557 41.43 -17.40 -32.26
C GLU A 557 40.17 -16.94 -31.49
N VAL A 558 39.38 -17.86 -30.91
CA VAL A 558 38.21 -17.54 -30.06
C VAL A 558 38.65 -17.32 -28.62
N LEU A 559 39.49 -18.21 -28.07
CA LEU A 559 40.03 -18.09 -26.71
C LEU A 559 40.81 -16.79 -26.48
N SER A 560 41.57 -16.32 -27.48
CA SER A 560 42.29 -15.03 -27.39
C SER A 560 41.35 -13.82 -27.35
N MET A 561 40.29 -13.81 -28.16
CA MET A 561 39.24 -12.77 -28.11
C MET A 561 38.49 -12.77 -26.76
N ILE A 562 38.22 -13.95 -26.19
CA ILE A 562 37.62 -14.09 -24.85
C ILE A 562 38.61 -13.58 -23.77
N GLU A 563 39.89 -13.92 -23.88
CA GLU A 563 40.90 -13.41 -22.94
C GLU A 563 41.07 -11.89 -22.99
N GLU A 564 40.94 -11.27 -24.16
CA GLU A 564 41.02 -9.81 -24.31
C GLU A 564 39.75 -9.12 -23.77
N THR A 565 38.56 -9.63 -24.10
CA THR A 565 37.30 -9.11 -23.53
C THR A 565 37.20 -9.28 -22.02
N VAL A 566 37.66 -10.42 -21.46
CA VAL A 566 37.73 -10.67 -19.99
C VAL A 566 38.81 -9.84 -19.28
N LYS A 567 39.78 -9.27 -20.02
CA LYS A 567 40.67 -8.23 -19.47
C LYS A 567 39.97 -6.88 -19.50
N MET A 568 39.34 -6.52 -20.62
CA MET A 568 38.58 -5.27 -20.76
C MET A 568 37.43 -5.17 -19.73
N THR A 569 36.67 -6.22 -19.44
CA THR A 569 35.60 -6.17 -18.42
C THR A 569 36.10 -6.13 -16.97
N LYS A 570 37.39 -6.39 -16.71
CA LYS A 570 38.01 -6.18 -15.39
C LYS A 570 38.48 -4.73 -15.19
N ASP A 571 38.89 -4.08 -16.27
CA ASP A 571 39.33 -2.68 -16.25
C ASP A 571 38.13 -1.72 -16.39
N MET A 572 37.12 -2.07 -17.20
CA MET A 572 35.82 -1.41 -17.30
C MET A 572 34.91 -1.77 -16.13
N ASN A 573 35.32 -1.38 -14.92
CA ASN A 573 34.47 -1.48 -13.73
C ASN A 573 33.10 -0.87 -14.00
N PHE A 574 32.06 -1.66 -13.70
CA PHE A 574 30.64 -1.30 -13.55
C PHE A 574 30.33 0.20 -13.64
N GLU A 575 29.46 0.62 -14.56
CA GLU A 575 29.13 2.06 -14.73
C GLU A 575 28.60 2.70 -13.43
N GLN A 576 27.84 1.94 -12.62
CA GLN A 576 27.61 2.21 -11.20
C GLN A 576 27.68 0.92 -10.34
N PRO A 577 28.79 0.62 -9.64
CA PRO A 577 28.85 -0.52 -8.72
C PRO A 577 28.05 -0.22 -7.44
N TYR A 578 27.94 1.06 -7.09
CA TYR A 578 27.27 1.55 -5.89
C TYR A 578 25.75 1.43 -5.95
N GLU A 579 25.15 1.48 -7.16
CA GLU A 579 23.72 1.19 -7.33
C GLU A 579 23.41 -0.27 -7.06
N LYS A 580 24.25 -1.22 -7.50
CA LYS A 580 24.08 -2.64 -7.16
C LYS A 580 24.29 -2.93 -5.68
N HIS A 581 25.20 -2.24 -5.01
CA HIS A 581 25.29 -2.30 -3.54
C HIS A 581 24.02 -1.75 -2.86
N ALA A 582 23.42 -0.67 -3.39
CA ALA A 582 22.18 -0.11 -2.85
C ALA A 582 20.97 -1.05 -3.07
N GLU A 583 20.85 -1.67 -4.26
CA GLU A 583 19.80 -2.65 -4.57
C GLU A 583 19.88 -3.90 -3.66
N ILE A 584 21.07 -4.47 -3.51
CA ILE A 584 21.29 -5.62 -2.61
C ILE A 584 20.96 -5.24 -1.16
N LEU A 585 21.27 -4.02 -0.71
CA LEU A 585 20.90 -3.57 0.63
C LEU A 585 19.39 -3.32 0.76
N GLU A 586 18.71 -2.88 -0.31
CA GLU A 586 17.25 -2.74 -0.37
C GLU A 586 16.55 -4.10 -0.18
N GLU A 587 17.05 -5.15 -0.85
CA GLU A 587 16.59 -6.54 -0.66
C GLU A 587 16.79 -7.02 0.78
N ILE A 588 17.98 -6.84 1.33
CA ILE A 588 18.29 -7.24 2.72
C ILE A 588 17.39 -6.48 3.71
N ILE A 589 17.10 -5.20 3.49
CA ILE A 589 16.21 -4.42 4.35
C ILE A 589 14.75 -4.89 4.22
N LYS A 590 14.31 -5.34 3.03
CA LYS A 590 12.98 -5.98 2.85
C LYS A 590 12.89 -7.31 3.61
N GLU A 591 13.88 -8.20 3.49
CA GLU A 591 13.96 -9.44 4.28
C GLU A 591 13.90 -9.15 5.79
N VAL A 592 14.65 -8.13 6.25
CA VAL A 592 14.65 -7.71 7.66
C VAL A 592 13.31 -7.13 8.10
N ALA A 593 12.58 -6.42 7.23
CA ALA A 593 11.23 -5.92 7.50
C ALA A 593 10.19 -7.06 7.61
N GLU A 594 10.30 -8.12 6.82
CA GLU A 594 9.44 -9.30 6.92
C GLU A 594 9.74 -10.15 8.16
N GLU A 595 10.99 -10.19 8.61
CA GLU A 595 11.35 -10.74 9.92
C GLU A 595 10.88 -9.86 11.08
N ASN A 596 10.99 -8.53 10.97
CA ASN A 596 10.67 -7.57 12.04
C ASN A 596 9.27 -7.83 12.61
N MET A 597 8.27 -7.99 11.74
CA MET A 597 6.88 -8.29 12.11
C MET A 597 6.73 -9.51 13.02
N LYS A 598 7.66 -10.47 12.96
CA LYS A 598 7.61 -11.76 13.67
C LYS A 598 8.39 -11.73 15.00
N ARG A 599 9.13 -10.67 15.32
CA ARG A 599 9.99 -10.61 16.53
C ARG A 599 9.23 -10.35 17.82
N PHE A 600 8.23 -9.47 17.81
CA PHE A 600 7.38 -9.18 18.96
C PHE A 600 6.03 -8.58 18.52
N SER A 601 5.01 -8.74 19.36
CA SER A 601 3.68 -8.17 19.12
C SER A 601 3.74 -6.64 19.04
N GLY A 602 3.32 -6.09 17.90
CA GLY A 602 3.37 -4.64 17.66
C GLY A 602 4.74 -4.10 17.22
N ALA A 603 5.65 -4.95 16.74
CA ALA A 603 6.88 -4.49 16.09
C ALA A 603 6.58 -3.61 14.86
N PRO A 604 7.32 -2.52 14.63
CA PRO A 604 7.16 -1.70 13.43
C PRO A 604 7.57 -2.49 12.19
N LYS A 605 6.85 -2.27 11.08
CA LYS A 605 7.10 -2.95 9.79
C LYS A 605 8.48 -2.58 9.25
N PHE A 606 8.80 -1.29 9.26
CA PHE A 606 10.03 -0.71 8.74
C PHE A 606 10.92 -0.22 9.89
N GLY A 607 12.23 -0.08 9.63
CA GLY A 607 13.21 0.35 10.63
C GLY A 607 13.53 -0.71 11.68
N GLY A 608 14.04 -0.28 12.84
CA GLY A 608 14.57 -1.21 13.84
C GLY A 608 15.79 -1.99 13.33
N TRP A 609 16.68 -1.32 12.59
CA TRP A 609 17.90 -1.90 12.04
C TRP A 609 19.09 -0.96 12.19
N ILE A 610 20.28 -1.55 12.33
CA ILE A 610 21.55 -0.85 12.53
C ILE A 610 22.52 -1.36 11.47
N LEU A 611 23.00 -0.47 10.60
CA LEU A 611 23.97 -0.80 9.56
C LEU A 611 25.38 -0.59 10.09
N ASP A 612 26.13 -1.69 10.26
CA ASP A 612 27.55 -1.67 10.61
C ASP A 612 28.44 -1.77 9.36
N ASN A 613 29.64 -1.21 9.46
CA ASN A 613 30.72 -1.27 8.45
C ASN A 613 30.36 -0.85 7.01
N CYS A 614 29.26 -0.12 6.81
CA CYS A 614 28.96 0.52 5.53
C CYS A 614 30.13 1.43 5.09
N PRO A 615 30.61 1.34 3.84
CA PRO A 615 31.75 2.14 3.39
C PRO A 615 31.35 3.60 3.17
N VAL A 616 32.17 4.52 3.70
CA VAL A 616 31.94 5.98 3.61
C VAL A 616 32.35 6.47 2.21
N ILE A 617 31.47 6.27 1.24
CA ILE A 617 31.64 6.67 -0.17
C ILE A 617 30.45 7.55 -0.55
N LYS A 618 30.71 8.70 -1.19
CA LYS A 618 29.68 9.70 -1.49
C LYS A 618 28.69 9.19 -2.53
N GLU A 619 29.20 8.46 -3.51
CA GLU A 619 28.48 7.86 -4.62
C GLU A 619 27.51 6.79 -4.12
N LEU A 620 27.94 5.96 -3.15
CA LEU A 620 27.06 5.02 -2.44
C LEU A 620 26.01 5.75 -1.59
N TRP A 621 26.37 6.84 -0.92
CA TRP A 621 25.38 7.62 -0.15
C TRP A 621 24.27 8.16 -1.05
N ILE A 622 24.61 8.66 -2.24
CA ILE A 622 23.62 9.15 -3.22
C ILE A 622 22.70 8.01 -3.67
N ALA A 623 23.26 6.88 -4.11
CA ALA A 623 22.49 5.71 -4.52
C ALA A 623 21.56 5.17 -3.41
N LEU A 624 22.01 5.19 -2.14
CA LEU A 624 21.18 4.80 -0.99
C LEU A 624 20.01 5.78 -0.76
N VAL A 625 20.23 7.09 -0.90
CA VAL A 625 19.17 8.11 -0.80
C VAL A 625 18.16 7.98 -1.94
N GLU A 626 18.63 7.73 -3.17
CA GLU A 626 17.77 7.53 -4.35
C GLU A 626 16.91 6.26 -4.25
N LYS A 627 17.44 5.18 -3.65
CA LYS A 627 16.67 3.97 -3.27
C LYS A 627 15.84 4.14 -1.98
N GLY A 628 15.81 5.34 -1.38
CA GLY A 628 15.01 5.65 -0.18
C GLY A 628 15.56 5.08 1.15
N ILE A 629 16.78 4.55 1.16
CA ILE A 629 17.45 3.96 2.33
C ILE A 629 18.10 5.08 3.16
N ILE A 630 17.26 5.89 3.80
CA ILE A 630 17.68 7.01 4.65
C ILE A 630 17.70 6.58 6.12
N PRO A 631 18.82 6.72 6.86
CA PRO A 631 18.88 6.48 8.30
C PRO A 631 18.27 7.67 9.08
N ASP A 632 17.60 7.37 10.20
CA ASP A 632 17.08 8.39 11.11
C ASP A 632 18.20 9.01 11.98
N LEU A 633 19.32 8.30 12.17
CA LEU A 633 20.51 8.76 12.89
C LEU A 633 21.81 8.25 12.24
N VAL A 634 22.85 9.10 12.23
CA VAL A 634 24.20 8.72 11.81
C VAL A 634 25.17 8.90 12.99
N ILE A 635 25.88 7.84 13.37
CA ILE A 635 26.88 7.85 14.43
C ILE A 635 28.26 7.67 13.79
N CYS A 636 29.18 8.61 14.01
CA CYS A 636 30.55 8.53 13.55
C CYS A 636 31.52 8.42 14.74
N LEU A 637 32.19 7.27 14.87
CA LEU A 637 33.30 7.11 15.81
C LEU A 637 34.58 7.66 15.17
N SER A 638 35.22 8.63 15.83
CA SER A 638 36.50 9.20 15.42
C SER A 638 37.47 9.23 16.59
N ASP A 639 38.76 8.98 16.34
CA ASP A 639 39.83 9.17 17.32
C ASP A 639 40.38 10.59 17.14
N THR A 640 40.06 11.47 18.09
CA THR A 640 40.50 12.86 18.10
C THR A 640 41.85 13.05 18.80
N GLU A 641 42.43 12.00 19.38
CA GLU A 641 43.65 12.10 20.16
C GLU A 641 44.88 11.57 19.40
N ASN A 642 46.01 12.27 19.58
CA ASN A 642 47.35 11.76 19.29
C ASN A 642 47.58 11.19 17.86
N ASN A 643 46.80 11.64 16.87
CA ASN A 643 46.79 11.16 15.47
C ASN A 643 46.53 9.63 15.35
N GLY A 644 45.51 9.11 16.02
CA GLY A 644 45.06 7.72 15.80
C GLY A 644 45.90 6.64 16.49
N LYS A 645 46.84 7.02 17.38
CA LYS A 645 47.73 6.06 18.06
C LYS A 645 46.98 5.01 18.87
N TYR A 646 45.82 5.32 19.44
CA TYR A 646 45.03 4.35 20.19
C TYR A 646 44.44 3.27 19.27
N LEU A 647 43.91 3.67 18.11
CA LEU A 647 43.45 2.74 17.08
C LEU A 647 44.60 1.89 16.51
N LEU A 648 45.73 2.50 16.17
CA LEU A 648 46.93 1.81 15.68
C LEU A 648 47.45 0.77 16.70
N ASN A 649 47.45 1.11 17.99
CA ASN A 649 47.83 0.17 19.06
C ASN A 649 46.84 -0.99 19.18
N ARG A 650 45.52 -0.76 19.07
CA ARG A 650 44.52 -1.85 19.06
C ARG A 650 44.71 -2.76 17.85
N LEU A 651 44.82 -2.19 16.65
CA LEU A 651 44.96 -2.93 15.39
C LEU A 651 46.27 -3.73 15.33
N TYR A 652 47.36 -3.21 15.91
CA TYR A 652 48.60 -3.97 16.12
C TYR A 652 48.43 -5.11 17.13
N LEU A 653 47.70 -4.90 18.24
CA LEU A 653 47.44 -5.94 19.24
C LEU A 653 46.54 -7.07 18.69
N GLU A 654 45.53 -6.73 17.89
CA GLU A 654 44.64 -7.68 17.21
C GLU A 654 45.41 -8.56 16.21
N ASN A 655 46.26 -7.96 15.37
CA ASN A 655 47.02 -8.65 14.32
C ASN A 655 48.44 -9.06 14.75
N LYS A 656 48.74 -9.06 16.06
CA LYS A 656 50.12 -9.06 16.58
C LYS A 656 50.97 -10.21 16.06
N THR A 657 50.42 -11.42 16.03
CA THR A 657 51.13 -12.63 15.58
C THR A 657 51.57 -12.55 14.12
N GLU A 658 50.74 -11.99 13.23
CA GLU A 658 51.09 -11.78 11.83
C GLU A 658 52.04 -10.61 11.62
N VAL A 659 51.86 -9.51 12.37
CA VAL A 659 52.73 -8.34 12.23
C VAL A 659 54.13 -8.67 12.75
N ASP A 660 54.23 -9.33 13.91
CA ASP A 660 55.52 -9.75 14.48
C ASP A 660 56.19 -10.82 13.58
N SER A 661 55.46 -11.75 12.96
CA SER A 661 56.04 -12.72 12.02
C SER A 661 56.56 -12.06 10.74
N LYS A 662 55.76 -11.19 10.09
CA LYS A 662 56.16 -10.44 8.89
C LYS A 662 57.35 -9.49 9.17
N ILE A 663 57.46 -8.95 10.39
CA ILE A 663 58.62 -8.19 10.85
C ILE A 663 59.85 -9.10 11.00
N LEU A 664 59.71 -10.29 11.61
CA LEU A 664 60.81 -11.25 11.76
C LEU A 664 61.31 -11.77 10.41
N GLU A 665 60.41 -12.10 9.48
CA GLU A 665 60.75 -12.49 8.10
C GLU A 665 61.54 -11.38 7.41
N ARG A 666 61.06 -10.13 7.44
CA ARG A 666 61.76 -8.99 6.87
C ARG A 666 63.15 -8.77 7.48
N LEU A 667 63.29 -8.92 8.81
CA LEU A 667 64.58 -8.80 9.49
C LEU A 667 65.54 -9.93 9.10
N LEU A 668 65.05 -11.16 8.91
CA LEU A 668 65.83 -12.29 8.41
C LEU A 668 66.27 -12.06 6.95
N ASP A 669 65.39 -11.54 6.09
CA ASP A 669 65.69 -11.17 4.71
C ASP A 669 66.73 -10.06 4.60
N ASP A 670 66.60 -9.00 5.40
CA ASP A 670 67.56 -7.89 5.41
C ASP A 670 68.91 -8.31 6.01
N LEU A 671 68.94 -9.29 6.93
CA LEU A 671 70.17 -9.97 7.36
C LEU A 671 70.78 -10.87 6.27
N GLN A 672 69.96 -11.56 5.47
CA GLN A 672 70.43 -12.35 4.33
C GLN A 672 70.99 -11.47 3.21
N LYS A 673 70.36 -10.32 2.91
CA LYS A 673 70.86 -9.32 1.95
C LYS A 673 72.22 -8.80 2.40
N LYS A 674 72.35 -8.36 3.66
CA LYS A 674 73.64 -7.91 4.22
C LYS A 674 74.73 -8.98 4.16
N LYS A 675 74.41 -10.26 4.43
CA LYS A 675 75.38 -11.37 4.24
C LYS A 675 75.79 -11.53 2.78
N LYS A 676 74.85 -11.50 1.83
CA LYS A 676 75.14 -11.58 0.38
C LYS A 676 75.96 -10.38 -0.09
N GLU A 677 75.71 -9.19 0.44
CA GLU A 677 76.50 -7.97 0.19
C GLU A 677 77.91 -8.05 0.79
N GLU A 678 78.07 -8.56 2.01
CA GLU A 678 79.38 -8.81 2.62
C GLU A 678 80.17 -9.89 1.87
N GLU A 679 79.53 -10.96 1.41
CA GLU A 679 80.14 -12.02 0.63
C GLU A 679 80.55 -11.52 -0.77
N ALA A 680 79.72 -10.69 -1.42
CA ALA A 680 80.07 -9.99 -2.65
C ALA A 680 81.20 -8.96 -2.45
N ALA A 681 81.26 -8.29 -1.29
CA ALA A 681 82.36 -7.40 -0.94
C ALA A 681 83.66 -8.16 -0.62
N ARG A 682 83.57 -9.41 -0.12
CA ARG A 682 84.72 -10.30 0.10
C ARG A 682 85.21 -10.95 -1.19
N SER A 683 84.32 -11.31 -2.12
CA SER A 683 84.71 -11.84 -3.44
C SER A 683 85.33 -10.76 -4.34
N ARG A 684 84.89 -9.50 -4.23
CA ARG A 684 85.54 -8.32 -4.83
C ARG A 684 86.87 -7.91 -4.16
N ARG A 685 87.34 -8.63 -3.14
CA ARG A 685 88.61 -8.40 -2.42
C ARG A 685 89.58 -9.59 -2.50
N ARG A 686 89.29 -10.56 -3.38
CA ARG A 686 90.14 -11.69 -3.74
C ARG A 686 90.44 -11.66 -5.23
#